data_AF-A0A8C1GZN0-F1
#
_entry.id   AF-A0A8C1GZN0-F1
#
_cell.length_a   1.000
_cell.length_b   1.000
_cell.length_c   1.000
_cell.angle_alpha   90.00
_cell.angle_beta   90.00
_cell.angle_gamma   90.00
#
_symmetry.space_group_name_H-M   'P 1'
#
loop_
_entity.id
_entity.type
_entity.pdbx_description
1 polymer ?
#
loop_
_entity_poly.entity_id
_entity_poly.type
_entity_poly.pdbx_seq_one_letter_code
_entity_poly.pdbx_strand_id
1 'polypeptide(L)'
;MYQVPKSRAQIRSVGKLRERFQELRAQRETEQHKHSVTLTELRVKLHEEKQREVAATRESLSRQHETELARAARLRETELARLQALVCILRDGASGELRNALKEEAREEARRSYEAEKLRLTQELQEAKTLRRQAEEALSNAVQADRAKAADLRVAHQAHQEEIQRIKRESEREIRRLMEELKSRDRVVQSLEKELGVQAGQTQRLLLQKEESERHYGSPKREVAPFFGENTDSDADERDVRRFQLKIAELQAVIRKLEDRNTLLSDERNELLKRVRETDAEIKPLMEKNKRLNKKNEELQQALQRMEDKLKTLSRENAEQKEKSQQNLQPGGLKKHTSLTDLSHAHEQQEVEYLHLQINEQRGIIDELMQERDKLIISKKNRRKNIKLPKRHVVETYFGFDEESVDSETSSLTSYNTDRTDHTPATPEEDLEDGFSREEAELRFRQLTREYQALQRAYALLQETTGPLDPERHCRTREQLQTELIGCQARIADLERSLAEKGQVNKKEGGEKTPLTPVTLALLLIVSLEQCEMRLRSEVQDTLDQNELLEFRILELEERERRSPAFNLQISASENNSILQLHCQQEGVKDVIIPDLMKKLDILGDNGNLRNEEQVTVIQAGTVLSLCEKWLKQIDSTEAALTQKMIDLENEKELFSKQKGFLEEELDYRKQALDQAQLRVQELEATLYAALQQDPDSCLGESLSDRQRAKLAESMDAVRRQILRQSRHADTLVLQQRMELLQSAQQVGICACDNYQNFQKAFVQAFLFLFLFFSLAFILWP
;
A
#
# COMPACT_ATOMS: atom_id res chain seq x y z
N MET A 1 10.24 -71.74 -31.29
CA MET A 1 8.99 -71.08 -30.83
C MET A 1 9.23 -70.53 -29.44
N TYR A 2 8.49 -69.50 -28.99
CA TYR A 2 8.61 -68.77 -27.70
C TYR A 2 9.45 -67.47 -27.69
N GLN A 3 9.07 -66.45 -28.48
CA GLN A 3 9.42 -65.04 -28.14
C GLN A 3 8.46 -63.98 -28.73
N VAL A 4 7.23 -64.34 -29.09
CA VAL A 4 6.26 -63.44 -29.76
C VAL A 4 5.16 -62.81 -28.86
N PRO A 5 4.82 -63.27 -27.63
CA PRO A 5 3.65 -62.72 -26.93
C PRO A 5 3.88 -61.36 -26.22
N LYS A 6 5.11 -61.00 -25.83
CA LYS A 6 5.38 -59.73 -25.11
C LYS A 6 5.23 -58.48 -26.00
N SER A 7 5.65 -58.54 -27.26
CA SER A 7 5.57 -57.40 -28.19
C SER A 7 4.12 -57.07 -28.58
N ARG A 8 3.27 -58.07 -28.81
CA ARG A 8 1.84 -57.86 -29.10
C ARG A 8 1.09 -57.24 -27.90
N ALA A 9 1.42 -57.63 -26.67
CA ALA A 9 0.81 -57.05 -25.47
C ALA A 9 1.23 -55.58 -25.27
N GLN A 10 2.50 -55.24 -25.51
CA GLN A 10 2.98 -53.85 -25.48
C GLN A 10 2.34 -52.99 -26.55
N ILE A 11 2.25 -53.45 -27.80
CA ILE A 11 1.60 -52.71 -28.89
C ILE A 11 0.11 -52.45 -28.57
N ARG A 12 -0.59 -53.43 -28.00
CA ARG A 12 -1.98 -53.28 -27.57
C ARG A 12 -2.14 -52.32 -26.38
N SER A 13 -1.17 -52.27 -25.49
CA SER A 13 -1.12 -51.32 -24.36
C SER A 13 -0.90 -49.89 -24.85
N VAL A 14 0.05 -49.70 -25.77
CA VAL A 14 0.35 -48.39 -26.39
C VAL A 14 -0.84 -47.87 -27.20
N GLY A 15 -1.54 -48.76 -27.94
CA GLY A 15 -2.78 -48.40 -28.63
C GLY A 15 -3.87 -47.89 -27.69
N LYS A 16 -4.11 -48.60 -26.57
CA LYS A 16 -5.08 -48.16 -25.54
C LYS A 16 -4.69 -46.87 -24.85
N LEU A 17 -3.40 -46.64 -24.62
CA LEU A 17 -2.90 -45.37 -24.05
C LEU A 17 -3.09 -44.21 -25.04
N ARG A 18 -2.89 -44.44 -26.34
CA ARG A 18 -3.12 -43.45 -27.39
C ARG A 18 -4.60 -43.11 -27.52
N GLU A 19 -5.49 -44.11 -27.46
CA GLU A 19 -6.95 -43.90 -27.43
C GLU A 19 -7.36 -43.09 -26.20
N ARG A 20 -6.88 -43.46 -24.99
CA ARG A 20 -7.15 -42.68 -23.77
C ARG A 20 -6.63 -41.25 -23.85
N PHE A 21 -5.47 -41.03 -24.46
CA PHE A 21 -4.93 -39.68 -24.64
C PHE A 21 -5.78 -38.86 -25.62
N GLN A 22 -6.29 -39.46 -26.69
CA GLN A 22 -7.23 -38.82 -27.62
C GLN A 22 -8.58 -38.52 -26.96
N GLU A 23 -9.11 -39.43 -26.13
CA GLU A 23 -10.33 -39.21 -25.34
C GLU A 23 -10.17 -38.06 -24.35
N LEU A 24 -9.04 -37.99 -23.62
CA LEU A 24 -8.76 -36.88 -22.70
C LEU A 24 -8.61 -35.54 -23.43
N ARG A 25 -8.00 -35.55 -24.62
CA ARG A 25 -7.90 -34.37 -25.47
C ARG A 25 -9.28 -33.91 -25.96
N ALA A 26 -10.12 -34.82 -26.44
CA ALA A 26 -11.48 -34.51 -26.86
C ALA A 26 -12.34 -33.99 -25.69
N GLN A 27 -12.20 -34.57 -24.50
CA GLN A 27 -12.86 -34.06 -23.28
C GLN A 27 -12.42 -32.64 -22.96
N ARG A 28 -11.11 -32.35 -22.99
CA ARG A 28 -10.59 -30.99 -22.78
C ARG A 28 -11.14 -30.00 -23.81
N GLU A 29 -11.20 -30.39 -25.08
CA GLU A 29 -11.73 -29.56 -26.17
C GLU A 29 -13.25 -29.29 -25.99
N THR A 30 -14.03 -30.30 -25.60
CA THR A 30 -15.47 -30.10 -25.31
C THR A 30 -15.71 -29.21 -24.10
N GLU A 31 -14.91 -29.35 -23.04
CA GLU A 31 -14.99 -28.48 -21.88
C GLU A 31 -14.58 -27.05 -22.25
N GLN A 32 -13.50 -26.85 -23.01
CA GLN A 32 -13.13 -25.52 -23.52
C GLN A 32 -14.25 -24.90 -24.38
N HIS A 33 -14.92 -25.68 -25.23
CA HIS A 33 -16.06 -25.20 -26.01
C HIS A 33 -17.23 -24.78 -25.11
N LYS A 34 -17.59 -25.57 -24.09
CA LYS A 34 -18.62 -25.19 -23.11
C LYS A 34 -18.28 -23.90 -22.38
N HIS A 35 -17.03 -23.72 -21.95
CA HIS A 35 -16.57 -22.48 -21.30
C HIS A 35 -16.65 -21.29 -22.27
N SER A 36 -16.32 -21.49 -23.55
CA SER A 36 -16.46 -20.45 -24.57
C SER A 36 -17.91 -20.01 -24.78
N VAL A 37 -18.84 -20.97 -24.86
CA VAL A 37 -20.29 -20.69 -25.00
C VAL A 37 -20.86 -19.98 -23.77
N THR A 38 -20.50 -20.41 -22.55
CA THR A 38 -20.98 -19.72 -21.34
C THR A 38 -20.44 -18.29 -21.23
N LEU A 39 -19.20 -18.05 -21.67
CA LEU A 39 -18.62 -16.71 -21.74
C LEU A 39 -19.33 -15.83 -22.78
N THR A 40 -19.70 -16.35 -23.95
CA THR A 40 -20.46 -15.56 -24.94
C THR A 40 -21.88 -15.27 -24.48
N GLU A 41 -22.57 -16.23 -23.87
CA GLU A 41 -23.88 -16.01 -23.26
C GLU A 41 -23.86 -14.96 -22.15
N LEU A 42 -22.84 -14.99 -21.27
CA LEU A 42 -22.66 -13.97 -20.23
C LEU A 42 -22.41 -12.59 -20.81
N ARG A 43 -21.61 -12.47 -21.88
CA ARG A 43 -21.37 -11.19 -22.57
C ARG A 43 -22.66 -10.63 -23.17
N VAL A 44 -23.49 -11.46 -23.79
CA VAL A 44 -24.79 -11.04 -24.34
C VAL A 44 -25.73 -10.59 -23.23
N LYS A 45 -25.87 -11.37 -22.15
CA LYS A 45 -26.72 -11.01 -21.00
C LYS A 45 -26.30 -9.69 -20.36
N LEU A 46 -25.00 -9.48 -20.16
CA LEU A 46 -24.48 -8.22 -19.62
C LEU A 46 -24.72 -7.04 -20.58
N HIS A 47 -24.61 -7.26 -21.88
CA HIS A 47 -24.91 -6.23 -22.87
C HIS A 47 -26.40 -5.85 -22.86
N GLU A 48 -27.29 -6.84 -22.78
CA GLU A 48 -28.73 -6.60 -22.66
C GLU A 48 -29.09 -5.89 -21.35
N GLU A 49 -28.49 -6.28 -20.23
CA GLU A 49 -28.69 -5.62 -18.93
C GLU A 49 -28.25 -4.17 -18.96
N LYS A 50 -27.06 -3.89 -19.50
CA LYS A 50 -26.58 -2.53 -19.75
C LYS A 50 -27.54 -1.74 -20.64
N GLN A 51 -28.07 -2.33 -21.71
CA GLN A 51 -29.04 -1.65 -22.58
C GLN A 51 -30.35 -1.36 -21.84
N ARG A 52 -30.85 -2.28 -21.01
CA ARG A 52 -32.05 -2.08 -20.19
C ARG A 52 -31.85 -0.95 -19.17
N GLU A 53 -30.72 -0.91 -18.47
CA GLU A 53 -30.41 0.17 -17.52
C GLU A 53 -30.30 1.54 -18.22
N VAL A 54 -29.65 1.59 -19.39
CA VAL A 54 -29.58 2.81 -20.20
C VAL A 54 -30.97 3.24 -20.68
N ALA A 55 -31.84 2.31 -21.05
CA ALA A 55 -33.22 2.63 -21.42
C ALA A 55 -34.03 3.16 -20.21
N ALA A 56 -33.91 2.52 -19.05
CA ALA A 56 -34.60 2.93 -17.82
C ALA A 56 -34.16 4.31 -17.33
N THR A 57 -32.86 4.62 -17.39
CA THR A 57 -32.33 5.94 -17.04
C THR A 57 -32.79 7.02 -18.01
N ARG A 58 -32.80 6.73 -19.32
CA ARG A 58 -33.38 7.63 -20.34
C ARG A 58 -34.85 7.91 -20.10
N GLU A 59 -35.65 6.89 -19.79
CA GLU A 59 -37.07 7.05 -19.51
C GLU A 59 -37.31 7.88 -18.24
N SER A 60 -36.54 7.62 -17.18
CA SER A 60 -36.58 8.41 -15.94
C SER A 60 -36.27 9.89 -16.21
N LEU A 61 -35.23 10.17 -16.99
CA LEU A 61 -34.85 11.54 -17.33
C LEU A 61 -35.90 12.23 -18.22
N SER A 62 -36.50 11.49 -19.16
CA SER A 62 -37.61 12.00 -19.98
C SER A 62 -38.82 12.37 -19.13
N ARG A 63 -39.21 11.51 -18.17
CA ARG A 63 -40.30 11.81 -17.22
C ARG A 63 -39.97 13.01 -16.34
N GLN A 64 -38.73 13.12 -15.85
CA GLN A 64 -38.30 14.31 -15.11
C GLN A 64 -38.45 15.58 -15.96
N HIS A 65 -37.98 15.56 -17.20
CA HIS A 65 -38.10 16.67 -18.12
C HIS A 65 -39.56 17.07 -18.38
N GLU A 66 -40.46 16.10 -18.58
CA GLU A 66 -41.91 16.36 -18.72
C GLU A 66 -42.50 17.00 -17.44
N THR A 67 -42.08 16.55 -16.25
CA THR A 67 -42.56 17.16 -15.00
C THR A 67 -42.05 18.59 -14.80
N GLU A 68 -40.81 18.89 -15.21
CA GLU A 68 -40.27 20.25 -15.17
C GLU A 68 -40.97 21.16 -16.20
N LEU A 69 -41.23 20.67 -17.41
CA LEU A 69 -42.00 21.40 -18.41
C LEU A 69 -43.41 21.72 -17.91
N ALA A 70 -44.09 20.76 -17.26
CA ALA A 70 -45.40 20.99 -16.66
C ALA A 70 -45.35 22.02 -15.53
N ARG A 71 -44.31 22.00 -14.69
CA ARG A 71 -44.11 23.03 -13.65
C ARG A 71 -43.84 24.41 -14.25
N ALA A 72 -42.99 24.49 -15.27
CA ALA A 72 -42.69 25.74 -15.96
C ALA A 72 -43.92 26.31 -16.69
N ALA A 73 -44.75 25.46 -17.29
CA ALA A 73 -46.01 25.86 -17.91
C ALA A 73 -46.97 26.47 -16.86
N ARG A 74 -47.12 25.84 -15.70
CA ARG A 74 -47.95 26.37 -14.59
C ARG A 74 -47.45 27.73 -14.11
N LEU A 75 -46.14 27.90 -13.93
CA LEU A 75 -45.56 29.18 -13.53
C LEU A 75 -45.81 30.28 -14.57
N ARG A 76 -45.70 29.93 -15.86
CA ARG A 76 -46.03 30.86 -16.96
C ARG A 76 -47.52 31.21 -17.00
N GLU A 77 -48.40 30.25 -16.79
CA GLU A 77 -49.85 30.48 -16.71
C GLU A 77 -50.23 31.39 -15.54
N THR A 78 -49.62 31.18 -14.37
CA THR A 78 -49.84 32.07 -13.20
C THR A 78 -49.34 33.49 -13.46
N GLU A 79 -48.18 33.64 -14.10
CA GLU A 79 -47.63 34.97 -14.40
C GLU A 79 -48.42 35.67 -15.52
N LEU A 80 -48.88 34.93 -16.53
CA LEU A 80 -49.79 35.45 -17.55
C LEU A 80 -51.10 35.93 -16.94
N ALA A 81 -51.71 35.16 -16.03
CA ALA A 81 -52.91 35.57 -15.32
C ALA A 81 -52.69 36.84 -14.48
N ARG A 82 -51.54 36.93 -13.80
CA ARG A 82 -51.12 38.11 -13.03
C ARG A 82 -50.98 39.36 -13.91
N LEU A 83 -50.25 39.23 -15.02
CA LEU A 83 -50.05 40.33 -15.98
C LEU A 83 -51.37 40.75 -16.63
N GLN A 84 -52.25 39.81 -16.96
CA GLN A 84 -53.59 40.11 -17.48
C GLN A 84 -54.43 40.90 -16.47
N ALA A 85 -54.44 40.50 -15.19
CA ALA A 85 -55.10 41.26 -14.13
C ALA A 85 -54.55 42.69 -14.01
N LEU A 86 -53.23 42.85 -14.11
CA LEU A 86 -52.56 44.15 -14.09
C LEU A 86 -52.97 45.05 -15.27
N VAL A 87 -53.05 44.48 -16.47
CA VAL A 87 -53.49 45.17 -17.69
C VAL A 87 -54.95 45.60 -17.60
N CYS A 88 -55.83 44.79 -17.00
CA CYS A 88 -57.21 45.19 -16.73
C CYS A 88 -57.29 46.44 -15.83
N ILE A 89 -56.52 46.47 -14.73
CA ILE A 89 -56.49 47.63 -13.81
C ILE A 89 -55.96 48.90 -14.50
N LEU A 90 -54.95 48.77 -15.38
CA LEU A 90 -54.43 49.88 -16.18
C LEU A 90 -55.47 50.44 -17.16
N ARG A 91 -56.29 49.56 -17.74
CA ARG A 91 -57.34 49.94 -18.71
C ARG A 91 -58.44 50.78 -18.06
N ASP A 92 -58.72 50.56 -16.78
CA ASP A 92 -59.75 51.26 -16.02
C ASP A 92 -59.29 52.61 -15.43
N GLY A 93 -58.04 53.03 -15.70
CA GLY A 93 -57.53 54.38 -15.39
C GLY A 93 -56.98 54.58 -13.97
N ALA A 94 -56.89 53.52 -13.15
CA ALA A 94 -56.50 53.59 -11.74
C ALA A 94 -54.96 53.51 -11.51
N SER A 95 -54.17 54.35 -12.20
CA SER A 95 -52.69 54.23 -12.17
C SER A 95 -52.04 54.43 -10.79
N GLY A 96 -52.67 55.21 -9.90
CA GLY A 96 -52.18 55.47 -8.53
C GLY A 96 -52.43 54.30 -7.58
N GLU A 97 -53.60 53.69 -7.66
CA GLU A 97 -53.96 52.50 -6.88
C GLU A 97 -53.12 51.29 -7.32
N LEU A 98 -52.86 51.16 -8.62
CA LEU A 98 -51.97 50.12 -9.16
C LEU A 98 -50.53 50.25 -8.65
N ARG A 99 -49.98 51.46 -8.62
CA ARG A 99 -48.60 51.69 -8.17
C ARG A 99 -48.42 51.38 -6.67
N ASN A 100 -49.47 51.58 -5.88
CA ASN A 100 -49.49 51.21 -4.46
C ASN A 100 -49.73 49.70 -4.27
N ALA A 101 -50.63 49.09 -5.03
CA ALA A 101 -50.88 47.65 -5.01
C ALA A 101 -49.62 46.85 -5.38
N LEU A 102 -48.89 47.26 -6.43
CA LEU A 102 -47.62 46.63 -6.83
C LEU A 102 -46.52 46.76 -5.77
N LYS A 103 -46.47 47.89 -5.05
CA LYS A 103 -45.50 48.09 -3.97
C LYS A 103 -45.82 47.23 -2.75
N GLU A 104 -47.09 47.09 -2.40
CA GLU A 104 -47.51 46.20 -1.30
C GLU A 104 -47.37 44.72 -1.68
N GLU A 105 -47.65 44.36 -2.92
CA GLU A 105 -47.45 43.00 -3.42
C GLU A 105 -45.97 42.61 -3.42
N ALA A 106 -45.08 43.48 -3.92
CA ALA A 106 -43.63 43.25 -3.87
C ALA A 106 -43.09 43.12 -2.43
N ARG A 107 -43.69 43.85 -1.48
CA ARG A 107 -43.35 43.74 -0.05
C ARG A 107 -43.85 42.43 0.56
N GLU A 108 -45.08 42.03 0.26
CA GLU A 108 -45.65 40.77 0.75
C GLU A 108 -44.96 39.56 0.11
N GLU A 109 -44.55 39.65 -1.15
CA GLU A 109 -43.79 38.58 -1.83
C GLU A 109 -42.38 38.45 -1.26
N ALA A 110 -41.70 39.57 -0.97
CA ALA A 110 -40.41 39.56 -0.25
C ALA A 110 -40.53 39.01 1.18
N ARG A 111 -41.67 39.24 1.87
CA ARG A 111 -41.93 38.65 3.20
C ARG A 111 -42.18 37.15 3.11
N ARG A 112 -42.98 36.70 2.13
CA ARG A 112 -43.27 35.28 1.93
C ARG A 112 -42.03 34.50 1.51
N SER A 113 -41.19 35.06 0.63
CA SER A 113 -39.92 34.42 0.24
C SER A 113 -38.98 34.30 1.43
N TYR A 114 -38.85 35.35 2.24
CA TYR A 114 -38.06 35.32 3.47
C TYR A 114 -38.55 34.28 4.49
N GLU A 115 -39.86 34.22 4.78
CA GLU A 115 -40.41 33.22 5.71
C GLU A 115 -40.29 31.78 5.16
N ALA A 116 -40.43 31.58 3.85
CA ALA A 116 -40.22 30.28 3.22
C ALA A 116 -38.75 29.83 3.31
N GLU A 117 -37.80 30.74 3.06
CA GLU A 117 -36.37 30.45 3.17
C GLU A 117 -35.96 30.18 4.62
N LYS A 118 -36.46 30.97 5.57
CA LYS A 118 -36.26 30.75 7.01
C LYS A 118 -36.81 29.39 7.45
N LEU A 119 -37.99 28.98 6.97
CA LEU A 119 -38.55 27.67 7.27
C LEU A 119 -37.68 26.55 6.68
N ARG A 120 -37.24 26.69 5.42
CA ARG A 120 -36.35 25.73 4.75
C ARG A 120 -35.04 25.55 5.50
N LEU A 121 -34.37 26.65 5.84
CA LEU A 121 -33.13 26.63 6.62
C LEU A 121 -33.32 26.04 8.02
N THR A 122 -34.48 26.24 8.64
CA THR A 122 -34.80 25.64 9.94
C THR A 122 -34.98 24.12 9.83
N GLN A 123 -35.61 23.64 8.75
CA GLN A 123 -35.75 22.22 8.46
C GLN A 123 -34.40 21.57 8.13
N GLU A 124 -33.60 22.20 7.26
CA GLU A 124 -32.24 21.74 6.95
C GLU A 124 -31.36 21.65 8.20
N LEU A 125 -31.47 22.63 9.12
CA LEU A 125 -30.76 22.59 10.40
C LEU A 125 -31.22 21.42 11.29
N GLN A 126 -32.52 21.11 11.30
CA GLN A 126 -33.04 19.96 12.05
C GLN A 126 -32.58 18.64 11.45
N GLU A 127 -32.65 18.49 10.13
CA GLU A 127 -32.16 17.31 9.40
C GLU A 127 -30.66 17.12 9.63
N ALA A 128 -29.86 18.17 9.51
CA ALA A 128 -28.42 18.13 9.79
C ALA A 128 -28.12 17.69 11.24
N LYS A 129 -28.91 18.13 12.23
CA LYS A 129 -28.78 17.67 13.62
C LYS A 129 -29.10 16.18 13.76
N THR A 130 -30.12 15.68 13.06
CA THR A 130 -30.47 14.24 13.10
C THR A 130 -29.39 13.38 12.43
N LEU A 131 -28.86 13.81 11.29
CA LEU A 131 -27.78 13.12 10.59
C LEU A 131 -26.49 13.13 11.42
N ARG A 132 -26.18 14.25 12.08
CA ARG A 132 -25.03 14.33 13.00
C ARG A 132 -25.16 13.32 14.13
N ARG A 133 -26.34 13.21 14.74
CA ARG A 133 -26.59 12.24 15.82
C ARG A 133 -26.44 10.79 15.33
N GLN A 134 -26.96 10.48 14.14
CA GLN A 134 -26.79 9.15 13.53
C GLN A 134 -25.32 8.83 13.24
N ALA A 135 -24.55 9.82 12.79
CA ALA A 135 -23.11 9.67 12.57
C ALA A 135 -22.34 9.47 13.89
N GLU A 136 -22.70 10.20 14.95
CA GLU A 136 -22.14 10.03 16.30
C GLU A 136 -22.42 8.62 16.85
N GLU A 137 -23.65 8.11 16.67
CA GLU A 137 -24.04 6.74 17.08
C GLU A 137 -23.30 5.67 16.27
N ALA A 138 -23.15 5.85 14.95
CA ALA A 138 -22.38 4.96 14.10
C ALA A 138 -20.89 4.92 14.49
N LEU A 139 -20.30 6.08 14.80
CA LEU A 139 -18.92 6.18 15.28
C LEU A 139 -18.75 5.46 16.63
N SER A 140 -19.69 5.64 17.57
CA SER A 140 -19.66 4.94 18.87
C SER A 140 -19.68 3.42 18.69
N ASN A 141 -20.56 2.91 17.81
CA ASN A 141 -20.64 1.49 17.48
C ASN A 141 -19.35 0.96 16.84
N ALA A 142 -18.74 1.73 15.93
CA ALA A 142 -17.47 1.36 15.29
C ALA A 142 -16.33 1.26 16.33
N VAL A 143 -16.21 2.25 17.22
CA VAL A 143 -15.21 2.25 18.30
C VAL A 143 -15.42 1.06 19.25
N GLN A 144 -16.66 0.71 19.58
CA GLN A 144 -16.95 -0.44 20.42
C GLN A 144 -16.59 -1.76 19.72
N ALA A 145 -16.88 -1.89 18.42
CA ALA A 145 -16.50 -3.04 17.63
C ALA A 145 -14.97 -3.21 17.54
N ASP A 146 -14.23 -2.12 17.37
CA ASP A 146 -12.77 -2.18 17.32
C ASP A 146 -12.14 -2.50 18.68
N ARG A 147 -12.73 -2.02 19.78
CA ARG A 147 -12.35 -2.45 21.14
C ARG A 147 -12.57 -3.95 21.34
N ALA A 148 -13.68 -4.50 20.83
CA ALA A 148 -13.95 -5.93 20.91
C ALA A 148 -12.92 -6.74 20.09
N LYS A 149 -12.66 -6.35 18.83
CA LYS A 149 -11.63 -6.99 18.00
C LYS A 149 -10.24 -6.93 18.65
N ALA A 150 -9.88 -5.81 19.26
CA ALA A 150 -8.61 -5.69 19.97
C ALA A 150 -8.53 -6.62 21.18
N ALA A 151 -9.64 -6.87 21.88
CA ALA A 151 -9.71 -7.86 22.95
C ALA A 151 -9.56 -9.28 22.40
N ASP A 152 -10.26 -9.62 21.32
CA ASP A 152 -10.18 -10.94 20.66
C ASP A 152 -8.75 -11.25 20.17
N LEU A 153 -8.08 -10.26 19.58
CA LEU A 153 -6.67 -10.39 19.16
C LEU A 153 -5.73 -10.65 20.33
N ARG A 154 -5.95 -10.01 21.50
CA ARG A 154 -5.15 -10.28 22.71
C ARG A 154 -5.37 -11.72 23.20
N VAL A 155 -6.62 -12.19 23.21
CA VAL A 155 -6.96 -13.56 23.61
C VAL A 155 -6.33 -14.57 22.65
N ALA A 156 -6.42 -14.33 21.33
CA ALA A 156 -5.79 -15.18 20.32
C ALA A 156 -4.26 -15.21 20.47
N HIS A 157 -3.63 -14.05 20.71
CA HIS A 157 -2.19 -13.98 20.96
C HIS A 157 -1.79 -14.77 22.21
N GLN A 158 -2.55 -14.67 23.29
CA GLN A 158 -2.32 -15.46 24.50
C GLN A 158 -2.45 -16.97 24.23
N ALA A 159 -3.50 -17.40 23.52
CA ALA A 159 -3.69 -18.80 23.17
C ALA A 159 -2.55 -19.36 22.30
N HIS A 160 -2.06 -18.57 21.32
CA HIS A 160 -0.90 -18.95 20.52
C HIS A 160 0.38 -19.06 21.37
N GLN A 161 0.58 -18.15 22.32
CA GLN A 161 1.71 -18.20 23.23
C GLN A 161 1.69 -19.46 24.11
N GLU A 162 0.51 -19.86 24.58
CA GLU A 162 0.31 -21.10 25.33
C GLU A 162 0.58 -22.34 24.47
N GLU A 163 0.13 -22.36 23.21
CA GLU A 163 0.38 -23.46 22.27
C GLU A 163 1.87 -23.59 21.92
N ILE A 164 2.56 -22.47 21.69
CA ILE A 164 4.02 -22.47 21.48
C ILE A 164 4.74 -23.09 22.69
N GLN A 165 4.33 -22.72 23.91
CA GLN A 165 4.89 -23.32 25.12
C GLN A 165 4.56 -24.81 25.22
N ARG A 166 3.36 -25.23 24.80
CA ARG A 166 2.95 -26.63 24.78
C ARG A 166 3.82 -27.45 23.83
N ILE A 167 3.99 -26.98 22.59
CA ILE A 167 4.83 -27.61 21.56
C ILE A 167 6.27 -27.73 22.05
N LYS A 168 6.83 -26.67 22.66
CA LYS A 168 8.19 -26.72 23.25
C LYS A 168 8.32 -27.81 24.32
N ARG A 169 7.35 -27.92 25.23
CA ARG A 169 7.36 -28.97 26.26
C ARG A 169 7.20 -30.36 25.65
N GLU A 170 6.40 -30.51 24.60
CA GLU A 170 6.20 -31.78 23.88
C GLU A 170 7.46 -32.21 23.13
N SER A 171 8.12 -31.29 22.41
CA SER A 171 9.35 -31.58 21.68
C SER A 171 10.50 -31.91 22.64
N GLU A 172 10.64 -31.22 23.77
CA GLU A 172 11.62 -31.57 24.80
C GLU A 172 11.38 -32.95 25.43
N ARG A 173 10.11 -33.36 25.57
CA ARG A 173 9.76 -34.71 26.05
C ARG A 173 10.13 -35.76 25.01
N GLU A 174 9.84 -35.50 23.74
CA GLU A 174 10.16 -36.42 22.64
C GLU A 174 11.68 -36.54 22.43
N ILE A 175 12.42 -35.44 22.48
CA ILE A 175 13.90 -35.46 22.41
C ILE A 175 14.47 -36.33 23.54
N ARG A 176 13.97 -36.18 24.78
CA ARG A 176 14.43 -37.01 25.90
C ARG A 176 14.16 -38.50 25.67
N ARG A 177 12.96 -38.84 25.18
CA ARG A 177 12.60 -40.21 24.83
C ARG A 177 13.50 -40.78 23.73
N LEU A 178 13.69 -40.06 22.63
CA LEU A 178 14.55 -40.48 21.53
C LEU A 178 16.01 -40.67 21.98
N MET A 179 16.50 -39.80 22.87
CA MET A 179 17.83 -39.93 23.48
C MET A 179 17.96 -41.20 24.34
N GLU A 180 16.92 -41.60 25.08
CA GLU A 180 16.91 -42.86 25.84
C GLU A 180 16.85 -44.08 24.92
N GLU A 181 16.05 -44.01 23.86
CA GLU A 181 15.98 -45.05 22.83
C GLU A 181 17.33 -45.23 22.13
N LEU A 182 18.00 -44.13 21.75
CA LEU A 182 19.35 -44.17 21.15
C LEU A 182 20.36 -44.85 22.09
N LYS A 183 20.41 -44.43 23.36
CA LYS A 183 21.28 -45.07 24.37
C LYS A 183 20.98 -46.56 24.54
N SER A 184 19.72 -46.96 24.44
CA SER A 184 19.34 -48.38 24.51
C SER A 184 19.85 -49.16 23.29
N ARG A 185 19.78 -48.57 22.09
CA ARG A 185 20.30 -49.15 20.84
C ARG A 185 21.82 -49.25 20.87
N ASP A 186 22.53 -48.24 21.35
CA ASP A 186 23.99 -48.27 21.50
C ASP A 186 24.45 -49.43 22.39
N ARG A 187 23.74 -49.71 23.49
CA ARG A 187 24.04 -50.88 24.34
C ARG A 187 23.86 -52.20 23.60
N VAL A 188 22.84 -52.31 22.76
CA VAL A 188 22.60 -53.49 21.92
C VAL A 188 23.72 -53.65 20.90
N VAL A 189 24.12 -52.56 20.23
CA VAL A 189 25.24 -52.56 19.28
C VAL A 189 26.53 -53.00 19.96
N GLN A 190 26.86 -52.45 21.14
CA GLN A 190 28.03 -52.86 21.92
C GLN A 190 28.00 -54.34 22.33
N SER A 191 26.82 -54.92 22.59
CA SER A 191 26.68 -56.36 22.85
C SER A 191 26.99 -57.18 21.61
N LEU A 192 26.42 -56.79 20.46
CA LEU A 192 26.63 -57.46 19.19
C LEU A 192 28.09 -57.37 18.72
N GLU A 193 28.76 -56.23 18.93
CA GLU A 193 30.18 -56.07 18.63
C GLU A 193 31.06 -57.01 19.48
N LYS A 194 30.74 -57.18 20.77
CA LYS A 194 31.44 -58.14 21.64
C LYS A 194 31.22 -59.58 21.18
N GLU A 195 29.98 -59.95 20.87
CA GLU A 195 29.64 -61.28 20.35
C GLU A 195 30.34 -61.57 19.02
N LEU A 196 30.36 -60.60 18.10
CA LEU A 196 31.06 -60.70 16.83
C LEU A 196 32.57 -60.84 17.02
N GLY A 197 33.17 -60.09 17.96
CA GLY A 197 34.58 -60.22 18.33
C GLY A 197 34.92 -61.61 18.87
N VAL A 198 34.05 -62.18 19.71
CA VAL A 198 34.20 -63.56 20.21
C VAL A 198 34.10 -64.57 19.06
N GLN A 199 33.12 -64.42 18.15
CA GLN A 199 32.97 -65.29 16.98
C GLN A 199 34.17 -65.19 16.02
N ALA A 200 34.68 -63.98 15.78
CA ALA A 200 35.89 -63.78 14.97
C ALA A 200 37.10 -64.49 15.58
N GLY A 201 37.29 -64.36 16.91
CA GLY A 201 38.37 -65.06 17.63
C GLY A 201 38.20 -66.59 17.69
N GLN A 202 36.97 -67.11 17.70
CA GLN A 202 36.71 -68.55 17.54
C GLN A 202 37.04 -69.02 16.12
N THR A 203 36.62 -68.27 15.11
CA THR A 203 36.88 -68.57 13.69
C THR A 203 38.38 -68.57 13.38
N GLN A 204 39.13 -67.61 13.91
CA GLN A 204 40.59 -67.56 13.75
C GLN A 204 41.29 -68.76 14.40
N ARG A 205 40.84 -69.19 15.59
CA ARG A 205 41.36 -70.41 16.23
C ARG A 205 41.09 -71.66 15.40
N LEU A 206 39.89 -71.77 14.82
CA LEU A 206 39.55 -72.88 13.93
C LEU A 206 40.37 -72.86 12.63
N LEU A 207 40.66 -71.68 12.08
CA LEU A 207 41.55 -71.54 10.91
C LEU A 207 42.99 -71.95 11.24
N LEU A 208 43.53 -71.53 12.38
CA LEU A 208 44.86 -71.96 12.83
C LEU A 208 44.91 -73.47 13.08
N GLN A 209 43.88 -74.05 13.71
CA GLN A 209 43.76 -75.49 13.90
C GLN A 209 43.62 -76.24 12.56
N LYS A 210 42.95 -75.64 11.57
CA LYS A 210 42.86 -76.16 10.21
C LYS A 210 44.23 -76.13 9.52
N GLU A 211 44.97 -75.02 9.59
CA GLU A 211 46.34 -74.93 9.06
C GLU A 211 47.30 -75.92 9.75
N GLU A 212 47.15 -76.16 11.05
CA GLU A 212 47.90 -77.20 11.78
C GLU A 212 47.51 -78.61 11.33
N SER A 213 46.23 -78.87 11.09
CA SER A 213 45.74 -80.15 10.58
C SER A 213 46.03 -80.38 9.09
N GLU A 214 46.22 -79.33 8.30
CA GLU A 214 46.64 -79.42 6.89
C GLU A 214 48.14 -79.71 6.75
N ARG A 215 48.96 -79.46 7.78
CA ARG A 215 50.36 -79.91 7.81
C ARG A 215 50.51 -81.39 8.12
N HIS A 216 49.48 -82.05 8.66
CA HIS A 216 49.54 -83.45 9.05
C HIS A 216 48.27 -84.16 8.58
N TYR A 217 48.27 -84.70 7.35
CA TYR A 217 47.93 -86.10 7.04
C TYR A 217 47.94 -86.38 5.52
N GLY A 218 48.79 -87.32 5.09
CA GLY A 218 48.41 -88.27 4.06
C GLY A 218 47.47 -89.33 4.68
N SER A 219 46.34 -89.58 4.01
CA SER A 219 45.35 -90.64 4.31
C SER A 219 45.96 -92.06 4.18
N PRO A 220 45.40 -93.20 4.72
CA PRO A 220 43.96 -93.53 4.69
C PRO A 220 43.32 -94.48 5.78
N LYS A 221 41.96 -94.45 5.83
CA LYS A 221 40.95 -95.55 5.99
C LYS A 221 40.64 -96.28 7.33
N ARG A 222 39.32 -96.23 7.65
CA ARG A 222 38.33 -97.24 8.14
C ARG A 222 38.51 -98.00 9.47
N GLU A 223 37.51 -97.90 10.36
CA GLU A 223 36.66 -98.99 10.93
C GLU A 223 35.70 -98.42 12.02
N VAL A 224 34.37 -98.55 11.86
CA VAL A 224 33.41 -99.44 12.57
C VAL A 224 33.20 -99.14 14.06
N ALA A 225 31.93 -98.91 14.41
CA ALA A 225 31.37 -98.59 15.73
C ALA A 225 31.46 -99.73 16.77
N PRO A 226 31.12 -99.45 18.05
CA PRO A 226 29.82 -99.94 18.53
C PRO A 226 29.04 -98.98 19.44
N PHE A 227 27.74 -99.28 19.47
CA PHE A 227 26.60 -98.65 20.13
C PHE A 227 26.48 -99.00 21.63
N PHE A 228 25.95 -98.07 22.45
CA PHE A 228 25.06 -98.20 23.64
C PHE A 228 24.86 -96.74 24.13
N GLY A 229 23.69 -96.12 24.28
CA GLY A 229 22.39 -96.46 24.85
C GLY A 229 21.91 -95.15 25.51
N GLU A 230 20.85 -94.51 25.01
CA GLU A 230 19.47 -94.48 25.54
C GLU A 230 19.09 -93.12 26.15
N ASN A 231 18.13 -92.46 25.47
CA ASN A 231 17.04 -91.61 25.98
C ASN A 231 17.35 -90.24 26.64
N THR A 232 17.45 -89.17 25.83
CA THR A 232 17.08 -87.78 26.24
C THR A 232 16.64 -86.85 25.08
N ASP A 233 16.19 -87.35 23.92
CA ASP A 233 15.93 -86.48 22.76
C ASP A 233 14.51 -85.87 22.68
N SER A 234 13.57 -86.25 23.55
CA SER A 234 12.18 -85.74 23.49
C SER A 234 11.94 -84.41 24.23
N ASP A 235 12.72 -84.09 25.27
CA ASP A 235 12.52 -82.87 26.09
C ASP A 235 13.14 -81.59 25.49
N ALA A 236 14.09 -81.73 24.56
CA ALA A 236 14.70 -80.60 23.86
C ALA A 236 13.77 -80.06 22.77
N ASP A 237 13.21 -80.95 21.95
CA ASP A 237 12.27 -80.62 20.88
C ASP A 237 10.97 -80.02 21.43
N GLU A 238 10.42 -80.52 22.55
CA GLU A 238 9.22 -79.93 23.16
C GLU A 238 9.44 -78.51 23.68
N ARG A 239 10.62 -78.21 24.24
CA ARG A 239 10.97 -76.86 24.72
C ARG A 239 11.18 -75.89 23.57
N ASP A 240 11.76 -76.35 22.46
CA ASP A 240 11.94 -75.53 21.27
C ASP A 240 10.63 -75.26 20.55
N VAL A 241 9.75 -76.26 20.44
CA VAL A 241 8.37 -76.06 19.94
C VAL A 241 7.61 -75.05 20.79
N ARG A 242 7.72 -75.10 22.13
CA ARG A 242 7.10 -74.09 23.02
C ARG A 242 7.70 -72.69 22.84
N ARG A 243 9.03 -72.58 22.65
CA ARG A 243 9.68 -71.30 22.35
C ARG A 243 9.21 -70.73 21.01
N PHE A 244 9.09 -71.56 19.98
CA PHE A 244 8.55 -71.13 18.68
C PHE A 244 7.08 -70.73 18.76
N GLN A 245 6.24 -71.46 19.50
CA GLN A 245 4.84 -71.10 19.70
C GLN A 245 4.68 -69.77 20.44
N LEU A 246 5.47 -69.53 21.50
CA LEU A 246 5.50 -68.24 22.18
C LEU A 246 5.97 -67.13 21.24
N LYS A 247 6.98 -67.39 20.40
CA LYS A 247 7.45 -66.40 19.43
C LYS A 247 6.40 -66.05 18.39
N ILE A 248 5.64 -67.04 17.91
CA ILE A 248 4.52 -66.84 17.00
C ILE A 248 3.42 -66.02 17.69
N ALA A 249 3.08 -66.31 18.94
CA ALA A 249 2.08 -65.55 19.70
C ALA A 249 2.52 -64.10 19.95
N GLU A 250 3.80 -63.86 20.29
CA GLU A 250 4.38 -62.51 20.40
C GLU A 250 4.28 -61.75 19.08
N LEU A 251 4.67 -62.37 17.96
CA LEU A 251 4.59 -61.76 16.65
C LEU A 251 3.14 -61.46 16.25
N GLN A 252 2.20 -62.36 16.54
CA GLN A 252 0.77 -62.13 16.32
C GLN A 252 0.24 -60.97 17.17
N ALA A 253 0.70 -60.81 18.42
CA ALA A 253 0.33 -59.69 19.27
C ALA A 253 0.91 -58.35 18.76
N VAL A 254 2.13 -58.37 18.23
CA VAL A 254 2.75 -57.20 17.58
C VAL A 254 2.01 -56.84 16.30
N ILE A 255 1.64 -57.82 15.47
CA ILE A 255 0.85 -57.60 14.26
C ILE A 255 -0.48 -56.93 14.60
N ARG A 256 -1.21 -57.41 15.62
CA ARG A 256 -2.48 -56.77 16.05
C ARG A 256 -2.27 -55.32 16.51
N LYS A 257 -1.23 -55.05 17.31
CA LYS A 257 -0.91 -53.67 17.74
C LYS A 257 -0.56 -52.76 16.57
N LEU A 258 0.12 -53.28 15.55
CA LEU A 258 0.42 -52.54 14.33
C LEU A 258 -0.84 -52.33 13.48
N GLU A 259 -1.74 -53.30 13.42
CA GLU A 259 -3.04 -53.18 12.75
C GLU A 259 -3.90 -52.09 13.43
N ASP A 260 -4.02 -52.11 14.77
CA ASP A 260 -4.75 -51.08 15.54
C ASP A 260 -4.15 -49.68 15.36
N ARG A 261 -2.81 -49.58 15.33
CA ARG A 261 -2.14 -48.31 15.04
C ARG A 261 -2.37 -47.85 13.61
N ASN A 262 -2.42 -48.78 12.66
CA ASN A 262 -2.70 -48.45 11.26
C ASN A 262 -4.15 -48.01 11.06
N THR A 263 -5.12 -48.58 11.80
CA THR A 263 -6.51 -48.09 11.79
C THR A 263 -6.61 -46.66 12.33
N LEU A 264 -5.93 -46.35 13.44
CA LEU A 264 -5.92 -44.99 13.99
C LEU A 264 -5.27 -43.98 13.04
N LEU A 265 -4.15 -44.32 12.41
CA LEU A 265 -3.51 -43.46 11.41
C LEU A 265 -4.40 -43.25 10.18
N SER A 266 -5.17 -44.26 9.78
CA SER A 266 -6.16 -44.15 8.70
C SER A 266 -7.29 -43.18 9.08
N ASP A 267 -7.77 -43.25 10.31
CA ASP A 267 -8.81 -42.35 10.83
C ASP A 267 -8.30 -40.90 10.94
N GLU A 268 -7.10 -40.69 11.50
CA GLU A 268 -6.44 -39.37 11.54
C GLU A 268 -6.26 -38.78 10.14
N ARG A 269 -5.82 -39.60 9.16
CA ARG A 269 -5.69 -39.18 7.76
C ARG A 269 -7.05 -38.79 7.16
N ASN A 270 -8.11 -39.52 7.47
CA ASN A 270 -9.46 -39.20 6.99
C ASN A 270 -10.00 -37.90 7.63
N GLU A 271 -9.69 -37.66 8.90
CA GLU A 271 -10.10 -36.44 9.60
C GLU A 271 -9.32 -35.20 9.11
N LEU A 272 -8.02 -35.35 8.83
CA LEU A 272 -7.23 -34.32 8.17
C LEU A 272 -7.76 -34.00 6.76
N LEU A 273 -8.10 -35.02 5.97
CA LEU A 273 -8.74 -34.83 4.67
C LEU A 273 -10.08 -34.09 4.77
N LYS A 274 -10.86 -34.35 5.82
CA LYS A 274 -12.11 -33.63 6.08
C LYS A 274 -11.85 -32.16 6.41
N ARG A 275 -10.89 -31.87 7.30
CA ARG A 275 -10.48 -30.50 7.64
C ARG A 275 -9.99 -29.72 6.41
N VAL A 276 -9.17 -30.35 5.56
CA VAL A 276 -8.71 -29.73 4.31
C VAL A 276 -9.88 -29.37 3.39
N ARG A 277 -10.88 -30.24 3.26
CA ARG A 277 -12.08 -29.95 2.45
C ARG A 277 -12.94 -28.83 3.04
N GLU A 278 -13.04 -28.75 4.37
CA GLU A 278 -13.76 -27.68 5.07
C GLU A 278 -13.03 -26.33 4.88
N THR A 279 -11.71 -26.29 5.04
CA THR A 279 -10.92 -25.08 4.78
C THR A 279 -10.97 -24.66 3.31
N ASP A 280 -10.93 -25.61 2.37
CA ASP A 280 -11.09 -25.32 0.94
C ASP A 280 -12.48 -24.76 0.61
N ALA A 281 -13.52 -25.22 1.33
CA ALA A 281 -14.87 -24.70 1.18
C ALA A 281 -14.99 -23.25 1.71
N GLU A 282 -14.27 -22.90 2.77
CA GLU A 282 -14.23 -21.54 3.33
C GLU A 282 -13.39 -20.56 2.48
N ILE A 283 -12.30 -21.02 1.86
CA ILE A 283 -11.42 -20.19 1.02
C ILE A 283 -12.10 -19.77 -0.29
N LYS A 284 -12.91 -20.64 -0.90
CA LYS A 284 -13.60 -20.38 -2.17
C LYS A 284 -14.44 -19.08 -2.20
N PRO A 285 -15.37 -18.82 -1.26
CA PRO A 285 -16.15 -17.58 -1.26
C PRO A 285 -15.28 -16.35 -1.00
N LEU A 286 -14.19 -16.48 -0.24
CA LEU A 286 -13.24 -15.38 -0.01
C LEU A 286 -12.47 -15.04 -1.29
N MET A 287 -12.01 -16.04 -2.03
CA MET A 287 -11.37 -15.85 -3.34
C MET A 287 -12.33 -15.20 -4.35
N GLU A 288 -13.60 -15.59 -4.33
CA GLU A 288 -14.62 -15.00 -5.20
C GLU A 288 -14.93 -13.54 -4.81
N LYS A 289 -15.00 -13.23 -3.51
CA LYS A 289 -15.13 -11.87 -3.00
C LYS A 289 -13.93 -11.00 -3.38
N ASN A 290 -12.71 -11.54 -3.26
CA ASN A 290 -11.48 -10.85 -3.63
C ASN A 290 -11.43 -10.55 -5.14
N LYS A 291 -11.83 -11.52 -5.97
CA LYS A 291 -11.95 -11.33 -7.43
C LYS A 291 -12.96 -10.22 -7.80
N ARG A 292 -14.09 -10.13 -7.09
CA ARG A 292 -15.08 -9.05 -7.29
C ARG A 292 -14.54 -7.69 -6.85
N LEU A 293 -13.77 -7.64 -5.76
CA LEU A 293 -13.12 -6.41 -5.30
C LEU A 293 -12.05 -5.94 -6.28
N ASN A 294 -11.20 -6.83 -6.80
CA ASN A 294 -10.22 -6.49 -7.83
C ASN A 294 -10.88 -5.92 -9.09
N LYS A 295 -11.99 -6.52 -9.55
CA LYS A 295 -12.73 -5.97 -10.69
C LYS A 295 -13.27 -4.56 -10.41
N LYS A 296 -13.76 -4.29 -9.20
CA LYS A 296 -14.18 -2.93 -8.80
C LYS A 296 -13.01 -1.96 -8.73
N ASN A 297 -11.84 -2.40 -8.26
CA ASN A 297 -10.63 -1.57 -8.25
C ASN A 297 -10.20 -1.22 -9.67
N GLU A 298 -10.22 -2.17 -10.61
CA GLU A 298 -9.94 -1.93 -12.03
C GLU A 298 -10.93 -0.92 -12.64
N GLU A 299 -12.23 -1.05 -12.33
CA GLU A 299 -13.27 -0.12 -12.78
C GLU A 299 -13.06 1.30 -12.23
N LEU A 300 -12.68 1.43 -10.96
CA LEU A 300 -12.35 2.71 -10.32
C LEU A 300 -11.06 3.33 -10.87
N GLN A 301 -10.02 2.54 -11.11
CA GLN A 301 -8.79 2.99 -11.76
C GLN A 301 -9.07 3.52 -13.16
N GLN A 302 -9.89 2.82 -13.95
CA GLN A 302 -10.31 3.32 -15.26
C GLN A 302 -11.15 4.60 -15.16
N ALA A 303 -11.98 4.76 -14.12
CA ALA A 303 -12.73 5.99 -13.91
C ALA A 303 -11.82 7.17 -13.54
N LEU A 304 -10.83 6.94 -12.68
CA LEU A 304 -9.80 7.93 -12.33
C LEU A 304 -9.00 8.35 -13.56
N GLN A 305 -8.53 7.40 -14.39
CA GLN A 305 -7.81 7.71 -15.62
C GLN A 305 -8.62 8.62 -16.56
N ARG A 306 -9.92 8.32 -16.74
CA ARG A 306 -10.81 9.16 -17.56
C ARG A 306 -10.99 10.57 -16.99
N MET A 307 -10.98 10.72 -15.66
CA MET A 307 -11.08 12.02 -15.01
C MET A 307 -9.76 12.80 -15.12
N GLU A 308 -8.62 12.14 -14.98
CA GLU A 308 -7.30 12.73 -15.20
C GLU A 308 -7.13 13.20 -16.65
N ASP A 309 -7.58 12.41 -17.63
CA ASP A 309 -7.52 12.79 -19.04
C ASP A 309 -8.42 14.00 -19.32
N LYS A 310 -9.60 14.08 -18.71
CA LYS A 310 -10.46 15.27 -18.78
C LYS A 310 -9.79 16.50 -18.16
N LEU A 311 -9.15 16.35 -17.00
CA LEU A 311 -8.42 17.43 -16.35
C LEU A 311 -7.24 17.92 -17.21
N LYS A 312 -6.51 17.01 -17.85
CA LYS A 312 -5.44 17.35 -18.80
C LYS A 312 -5.98 18.14 -19.98
N THR A 313 -7.12 17.74 -20.56
CA THR A 313 -7.76 18.46 -21.66
C THR A 313 -8.22 19.84 -21.24
N LEU A 314 -8.94 19.97 -20.11
CA LEU A 314 -9.37 21.26 -19.57
C LEU A 314 -8.19 22.18 -19.21
N SER A 315 -7.10 21.61 -18.70
CA SER A 315 -5.89 22.37 -18.40
C SER A 315 -5.21 22.90 -19.66
N ARG A 316 -5.22 22.14 -20.76
CA ARG A 316 -4.72 22.61 -22.06
C ARG A 316 -5.62 23.69 -22.65
N GLU A 317 -6.94 23.48 -22.63
CA GLU A 317 -7.92 24.49 -23.09
C GLU A 317 -7.79 25.81 -22.31
N ASN A 318 -7.60 25.74 -20.98
CA ASN A 318 -7.34 26.91 -20.15
C ASN A 318 -6.02 27.61 -20.49
N ALA A 319 -4.96 26.85 -20.77
CA ALA A 319 -3.67 27.42 -21.18
C ALA A 319 -3.77 28.12 -22.55
N GLU A 320 -4.47 27.50 -23.51
CA GLU A 320 -4.73 28.09 -24.83
C GLU A 320 -5.61 29.34 -24.74
N GLN A 321 -6.61 29.38 -23.86
CA GLN A 321 -7.41 30.58 -23.62
C GLN A 321 -6.55 31.71 -23.02
N LYS A 322 -5.66 31.38 -22.08
CA LYS A 322 -4.74 32.34 -21.47
C LYS A 322 -3.74 32.91 -22.49
N GLU A 323 -3.24 32.07 -23.40
CA GLU A 323 -2.35 32.50 -24.49
C GLU A 323 -3.09 33.37 -25.52
N LYS A 324 -4.33 33.01 -25.89
CA LYS A 324 -5.19 33.84 -26.75
C LYS A 324 -5.51 35.21 -26.13
N SER A 325 -5.72 35.27 -24.81
CA SER A 325 -5.87 36.54 -24.08
C SER A 325 -4.58 37.35 -23.99
N GLN A 326 -3.41 36.71 -23.89
CA GLN A 326 -2.11 37.38 -23.84
C GLN A 326 -1.62 37.86 -25.22
N GLN A 327 -1.92 37.15 -26.31
CA GLN A 327 -1.57 37.58 -27.67
C GLN A 327 -2.36 38.83 -28.13
N ASN A 328 -3.51 39.12 -27.51
CA ASN A 328 -4.26 40.36 -27.73
C ASN A 328 -3.71 41.59 -26.98
N LEU A 329 -2.60 41.45 -26.22
CA LEU A 329 -1.94 42.57 -25.54
C LEU A 329 -0.43 42.58 -25.80
N GLN A 330 0.01 43.25 -26.87
CA GLN A 330 1.37 43.77 -27.04
C GLN A 330 1.38 45.00 -28.00
N PRO A 331 2.37 45.93 -27.93
CA PRO A 331 2.19 47.20 -27.23
C PRO A 331 2.38 48.44 -28.12
N GLY A 332 1.69 49.55 -27.79
CA GLY A 332 2.01 50.86 -28.38
C GLY A 332 1.08 51.99 -27.96
N GLY A 333 1.63 53.01 -27.28
CA GLY A 333 1.05 54.36 -27.25
C GLY A 333 0.48 54.84 -25.91
N LEU A 334 1.31 55.55 -25.16
CA LEU A 334 0.95 56.41 -24.01
C LEU A 334 -0.27 57.32 -24.30
N LYS A 335 -1.22 57.43 -23.35
CA LYS A 335 -1.80 58.72 -22.90
C LYS A 335 -2.69 58.55 -21.65
N LYS A 336 -2.49 59.49 -20.73
CA LYS A 336 -3.14 59.71 -19.43
C LYS A 336 -4.62 59.32 -19.39
N HIS A 337 -5.00 58.52 -18.38
CA HIS A 337 -6.38 58.16 -18.12
C HIS A 337 -7.16 59.33 -17.51
N THR A 338 -8.19 59.76 -18.25
CA THR A 338 -9.28 60.62 -17.80
C THR A 338 -10.52 59.72 -17.65
N SER A 339 -11.16 59.80 -16.48
CA SER A 339 -12.49 59.30 -16.05
C SER A 339 -13.09 57.99 -16.64
N LEU A 340 -13.37 57.06 -15.72
CA LEU A 340 -13.90 55.69 -15.85
C LEU A 340 -15.28 55.48 -16.51
N THR A 341 -15.98 56.51 -16.97
CA THR A 341 -17.38 56.38 -17.39
C THR A 341 -17.54 55.93 -18.86
N ASP A 342 -16.56 56.20 -19.73
CA ASP A 342 -16.68 55.91 -21.17
C ASP A 342 -16.22 54.50 -21.59
N LEU A 343 -15.49 53.78 -20.73
CA LEU A 343 -15.01 52.41 -21.04
C LEU A 343 -16.10 51.34 -20.91
N SER A 344 -17.10 51.54 -20.05
CA SER A 344 -18.20 50.57 -19.87
C SER A 344 -19.04 50.45 -21.15
N HIS A 345 -19.38 51.59 -21.76
CA HIS A 345 -20.18 51.58 -22.99
C HIS A 345 -19.40 51.10 -24.22
N ALA A 346 -18.10 51.37 -24.31
CA ALA A 346 -17.29 50.86 -25.43
C ALA A 346 -17.09 49.33 -25.35
N HIS A 347 -16.97 48.78 -24.14
CA HIS A 347 -16.87 47.34 -23.92
C HIS A 347 -18.20 46.62 -24.18
N GLU A 348 -19.31 47.15 -23.68
CA GLU A 348 -20.66 46.65 -23.97
C GLU A 348 -20.96 46.67 -25.47
N GLN A 349 -20.54 47.72 -26.19
CA GLN A 349 -20.76 47.81 -27.63
C GLN A 349 -19.97 46.75 -28.43
N GLN A 350 -18.72 46.47 -28.03
CA GLN A 350 -17.92 45.39 -28.64
C GLN A 350 -18.48 44.00 -28.34
N GLU A 351 -19.01 43.77 -27.14
CA GLU A 351 -19.64 42.51 -26.76
C GLU A 351 -20.95 42.28 -27.54
N VAL A 352 -21.74 43.34 -27.75
CA VAL A 352 -22.94 43.31 -28.61
C VAL A 352 -22.58 43.05 -30.08
N GLU A 353 -21.51 43.66 -30.61
CA GLU A 353 -21.05 43.40 -31.97
C GLU A 353 -20.53 41.96 -32.15
N TYR A 354 -19.84 41.42 -31.14
CA TYR A 354 -19.40 40.03 -31.13
C TYR A 354 -20.58 39.05 -31.11
N LEU A 355 -21.59 39.31 -30.27
CA LEU A 355 -22.82 38.51 -30.22
C LEU A 355 -23.61 38.60 -31.53
N HIS A 356 -23.68 39.77 -32.17
CA HIS A 356 -24.28 39.90 -33.50
C HIS A 356 -23.54 39.09 -34.56
N LEU A 357 -22.20 39.06 -34.52
CA LEU A 357 -21.39 38.25 -35.44
C LEU A 357 -21.64 36.76 -35.21
N GLN A 358 -21.66 36.31 -33.94
CA GLN A 358 -21.93 34.92 -33.58
C GLN A 358 -23.35 34.48 -33.98
N ILE A 359 -24.35 35.35 -33.82
CA ILE A 359 -25.73 35.09 -34.28
C ILE A 359 -25.78 35.00 -35.80
N ASN A 360 -25.05 35.85 -36.53
CA ASN A 360 -24.99 35.79 -37.98
C ASN A 360 -24.29 34.51 -38.48
N GLU A 361 -23.22 34.06 -37.82
CA GLU A 361 -22.56 32.78 -38.12
C GLU A 361 -23.48 31.58 -37.83
N GLN A 362 -24.15 31.56 -36.67
CA GLN A 362 -25.13 30.53 -36.35
C GLN A 362 -26.29 30.51 -37.35
N ARG A 363 -26.73 31.68 -37.82
CA ARG A 363 -27.76 31.78 -38.85
C ARG A 363 -27.28 31.24 -40.20
N GLY A 364 -26.02 31.47 -40.57
CA GLY A 364 -25.40 30.86 -41.75
C GLY A 364 -25.39 29.33 -41.69
N ILE A 365 -25.00 28.76 -40.55
CA ILE A 365 -25.01 27.30 -40.32
C ILE A 365 -26.45 26.75 -40.42
N ILE A 366 -27.42 27.45 -39.85
CA ILE A 366 -28.85 27.06 -39.93
C ILE A 366 -29.33 27.08 -41.39
N ASP A 367 -28.96 28.09 -42.16
CA ASP A 367 -29.33 28.20 -43.58
C ASP A 367 -28.67 27.09 -44.43
N GLU A 368 -27.41 26.74 -44.16
CA GLU A 368 -26.72 25.60 -44.79
C GLU A 368 -27.40 24.27 -44.46
N LEU A 369 -27.72 24.02 -43.19
CA LEU A 369 -28.44 22.83 -42.74
C LEU A 369 -29.86 22.75 -43.34
N MET A 370 -30.54 23.89 -43.50
CA MET A 370 -31.82 23.93 -44.21
C MET A 370 -31.67 23.57 -45.69
N GLN A 371 -30.64 24.06 -46.37
CA GLN A 371 -30.35 23.67 -47.75
C GLN A 371 -30.00 22.18 -47.87
N GLU A 372 -29.24 21.61 -46.93
CA GLU A 372 -28.96 20.17 -46.89
C GLU A 372 -30.21 19.33 -46.69
N ARG A 373 -31.11 19.74 -45.77
CA ARG A 373 -32.42 19.12 -45.58
C ARG A 373 -33.23 19.14 -46.89
N ASP A 374 -33.26 20.27 -47.59
CA ASP A 374 -34.03 20.40 -48.82
C ASP A 374 -33.43 19.56 -49.96
N LYS A 375 -32.10 19.48 -50.07
CA LYS A 375 -31.38 18.54 -50.95
C LYS A 375 -31.68 17.07 -50.60
N LEU A 376 -31.76 16.73 -49.30
CA LEU A 376 -32.13 15.40 -48.81
C LEU A 376 -33.59 15.03 -49.09
N ILE A 377 -34.50 15.99 -49.06
CA ILE A 377 -35.91 15.78 -49.42
C ILE A 377 -36.03 15.55 -50.94
N ILE A 378 -35.27 16.28 -51.76
CA ILE A 378 -35.21 16.08 -53.21
C ILE A 378 -34.57 14.72 -53.55
N SER A 379 -33.49 14.32 -52.85
CA SER A 379 -32.84 13.02 -53.06
C SER A 379 -33.69 11.83 -52.59
N LYS A 380 -34.47 11.99 -51.50
CA LYS A 380 -35.49 11.00 -51.07
C LYS A 380 -36.66 10.90 -52.06
N LYS A 381 -37.06 12.00 -52.73
CA LYS A 381 -38.06 11.95 -53.81
C LYS A 381 -37.54 11.22 -55.05
N ASN A 382 -36.25 11.32 -55.36
CA ASN A 382 -35.63 10.64 -56.50
C ASN A 382 -35.30 9.15 -56.25
N ARG A 383 -35.07 8.73 -55.00
CA ARG A 383 -34.83 7.30 -54.65
C ARG A 383 -36.09 6.41 -54.65
N ARG A 384 -37.29 6.95 -54.87
CA ARG A 384 -38.54 6.17 -54.99
C ARG A 384 -38.86 5.69 -56.41
N LYS A 385 -37.99 5.94 -57.39
CA LYS A 385 -38.09 5.38 -58.75
C LYS A 385 -36.82 4.61 -59.07
N ASN A 386 -36.83 3.30 -58.81
CA ASN A 386 -36.36 2.24 -59.72
C ASN A 386 -36.11 0.94 -58.95
N ILE A 387 -36.88 -0.07 -59.36
CA ILE A 387 -36.85 -1.47 -58.95
C ILE A 387 -35.80 -2.18 -59.81
N LYS A 388 -34.99 -3.08 -59.22
CA LYS A 388 -34.76 -4.50 -59.62
C LYS A 388 -33.42 -5.03 -59.10
N LEU A 389 -33.49 -6.13 -58.33
CA LEU A 389 -32.39 -7.09 -58.17
C LEU A 389 -32.19 -7.89 -59.48
N PRO A 390 -30.97 -8.43 -59.72
CA PRO A 390 -30.86 -9.89 -59.81
C PRO A 390 -29.62 -10.50 -59.12
N LYS A 391 -29.62 -11.84 -59.14
CA LYS A 391 -28.91 -12.81 -58.29
C LYS A 391 -27.60 -13.38 -58.91
N ARG A 392 -26.76 -13.95 -58.02
CA ARG A 392 -25.78 -15.08 -58.15
C ARG A 392 -24.53 -14.87 -59.02
N HIS A 393 -23.33 -15.20 -58.52
CA HIS A 393 -22.73 -16.55 -58.56
C HIS A 393 -21.41 -16.63 -57.77
N VAL A 394 -21.14 -17.85 -57.28
CA VAL A 394 -19.91 -18.38 -56.67
C VAL A 394 -18.93 -18.78 -57.78
N VAL A 395 -17.60 -18.61 -57.58
CA VAL A 395 -16.53 -19.53 -58.06
C VAL A 395 -15.30 -19.40 -57.15
N GLU A 396 -14.79 -20.54 -56.64
CA GLU A 396 -13.43 -20.76 -56.12
C GLU A 396 -12.45 -21.03 -57.28
N THR A 397 -11.20 -20.57 -57.15
CA THR A 397 -9.95 -21.27 -57.54
C THR A 397 -8.77 -20.43 -57.00
N TYR A 398 -8.01 -20.90 -56.02
CA TYR A 398 -6.75 -21.70 -56.11
C TYR A 398 -5.51 -20.97 -56.69
N PHE A 399 -4.46 -20.98 -55.85
CA PHE A 399 -2.99 -20.91 -56.06
C PHE A 399 -2.23 -19.63 -55.66
N GLY A 400 -1.25 -19.82 -54.76
CA GLY A 400 -0.17 -18.88 -54.43
C GLY A 400 0.43 -19.08 -53.03
N PHE A 401 1.48 -19.91 -52.92
CA PHE A 401 2.47 -19.95 -51.82
C PHE A 401 3.19 -18.58 -51.73
N ASP A 402 3.57 -18.07 -50.54
CA ASP A 402 4.93 -18.24 -49.97
C ASP A 402 5.13 -17.51 -48.61
N GLU A 403 6.02 -18.10 -47.80
CA GLU A 403 6.92 -17.58 -46.73
C GLU A 403 6.48 -16.42 -45.80
N GLU A 404 6.37 -16.57 -44.48
CA GLU A 404 7.32 -16.88 -43.38
C GLU A 404 7.45 -15.65 -42.44
N SER A 405 7.53 -15.98 -41.14
CA SER A 405 8.27 -15.30 -40.07
C SER A 405 8.00 -13.81 -39.75
N VAL A 406 7.44 -13.56 -38.56
CA VAL A 406 7.58 -12.28 -37.85
C VAL A 406 8.00 -12.57 -36.41
N ASP A 407 9.31 -12.47 -36.18
CA ASP A 407 9.90 -12.19 -34.88
C ASP A 407 10.46 -10.75 -34.89
N SER A 408 10.18 -10.07 -33.77
CA SER A 408 11.02 -9.14 -33.01
C SER A 408 12.04 -8.17 -33.65
N GLU A 409 11.99 -6.97 -33.06
CA GLU A 409 13.11 -6.11 -32.64
C GLU A 409 13.69 -5.02 -33.57
N THR A 410 14.09 -3.95 -32.87
CA THR A 410 14.94 -2.82 -33.25
C THR A 410 14.32 -1.64 -33.99
N SER A 411 14.11 -0.57 -33.20
CA SER A 411 14.14 0.81 -33.70
C SER A 411 15.16 1.56 -32.85
N SER A 412 16.31 1.88 -33.44
CA SER A 412 17.18 3.02 -33.08
C SER A 412 18.39 3.09 -34.00
N LEU A 413 18.59 4.25 -34.63
CA LEU A 413 19.82 4.88 -35.19
C LEU A 413 19.33 5.92 -36.23
N THR A 414 19.72 7.20 -36.31
CA THR A 414 20.98 7.95 -36.09
C THR A 414 20.60 9.47 -36.17
N SER A 415 21.30 10.47 -35.63
CA SER A 415 22.66 11.00 -35.95
C SER A 415 23.07 12.05 -34.88
N TYR A 416 24.35 12.33 -34.57
CA TYR A 416 25.35 12.99 -35.42
C TYR A 416 26.81 12.78 -34.95
N ASN A 417 27.67 12.55 -35.95
CA ASN A 417 29.02 13.03 -36.26
C ASN A 417 30.24 12.89 -35.32
N THR A 418 31.15 12.08 -35.86
CA THR A 418 32.62 12.00 -35.86
C THR A 418 33.43 13.30 -35.83
N ASP A 419 34.61 13.30 -35.20
CA ASP A 419 35.89 13.14 -35.94
C ASP A 419 37.11 12.79 -35.06
N ARG A 420 38.06 12.06 -35.68
CA ARG A 420 39.35 11.55 -35.17
C ARG A 420 40.49 12.55 -35.47
N THR A 421 41.52 12.62 -34.61
CA THR A 421 42.93 12.20 -34.91
C THR A 421 43.92 12.51 -33.76
N ASP A 422 44.86 11.56 -33.61
CA ASP A 422 46.29 11.63 -33.23
C ASP A 422 46.78 12.24 -31.90
N HIS A 423 47.32 11.39 -31.01
CA HIS A 423 48.76 11.28 -30.68
C HIS A 423 49.02 10.35 -29.45
N THR A 424 49.90 9.36 -29.61
CA THR A 424 50.62 8.58 -28.56
C THR A 424 52.02 9.19 -28.33
N PRO A 425 52.91 8.70 -27.42
CA PRO A 425 52.81 8.05 -26.09
C PRO A 425 53.83 8.62 -25.04
N ALA A 426 53.75 8.26 -23.76
CA ALA A 426 54.90 7.96 -22.85
C ALA A 426 54.44 7.70 -21.40
N THR A 427 54.76 6.52 -20.87
CA THR A 427 54.92 6.25 -19.44
C THR A 427 56.20 6.90 -18.91
N PRO A 428 56.23 7.26 -17.61
CA PRO A 428 57.11 6.50 -16.73
C PRO A 428 56.47 6.14 -15.38
N GLU A 429 56.91 4.99 -14.89
CA GLU A 429 56.71 4.43 -13.56
C GLU A 429 56.92 5.47 -12.46
N GLU A 430 55.95 5.61 -11.56
CA GLU A 430 56.22 5.87 -10.15
C GLU A 430 55.31 4.95 -9.32
N ASP A 431 55.95 4.07 -8.55
CA ASP A 431 55.37 3.21 -7.54
C ASP A 431 54.49 4.01 -6.56
N LEU A 432 53.20 3.68 -6.53
CA LEU A 432 52.36 3.85 -5.34
C LEU A 432 51.47 2.61 -5.20
N GLU A 433 52.10 1.51 -4.80
CA GLU A 433 51.43 0.50 -3.99
C GLU A 433 50.93 1.18 -2.70
N ASP A 434 49.67 1.58 -2.66
CA ASP A 434 48.92 1.76 -1.43
C ASP A 434 47.54 1.10 -1.62
N GLY A 435 47.59 -0.21 -1.85
CA GLY A 435 46.43 -1.07 -1.68
C GLY A 435 46.15 -1.24 -0.19
N PHE A 436 44.94 -0.90 0.24
CA PHE A 436 44.39 -1.14 1.58
C PHE A 436 45.00 -2.39 2.24
N SER A 437 45.93 -2.19 3.16
CA SER A 437 46.61 -3.29 3.82
C SER A 437 45.70 -3.91 4.87
N ARG A 438 45.80 -5.23 5.05
CA ARG A 438 45.06 -6.02 6.05
C ARG A 438 45.16 -5.44 7.48
N GLU A 439 46.25 -4.75 7.77
CA GLU A 439 46.52 -4.10 9.06
C GLU A 439 45.64 -2.86 9.28
N GLU A 440 45.35 -2.10 8.23
CA GLU A 440 44.44 -0.95 8.27
C GLU A 440 42.97 -1.39 8.45
N ALA A 441 42.58 -2.49 7.81
CA ALA A 441 41.26 -3.10 8.00
C ALA A 441 41.06 -3.63 9.43
N GLU A 442 42.10 -4.23 10.02
CA GLU A 442 42.07 -4.67 11.42
C GLU A 442 42.03 -3.49 12.41
N LEU A 443 42.73 -2.39 12.12
CA LEU A 443 42.66 -1.16 12.92
C LEU A 443 41.28 -0.53 12.85
N ARG A 444 40.66 -0.48 11.66
CA ARG A 444 39.27 -0.02 11.49
C ARG A 444 38.28 -0.93 12.21
N PHE A 445 38.45 -2.25 12.16
CA PHE A 445 37.58 -3.17 12.88
C PHE A 445 37.68 -2.98 14.41
N ARG A 446 38.90 -2.80 14.94
CA ARG A 446 39.11 -2.49 16.36
C ARG A 446 38.49 -1.13 16.74
N GLN A 447 38.58 -0.14 15.87
CA GLN A 447 37.97 1.17 16.09
C GLN A 447 36.45 1.10 16.07
N LEU A 448 35.86 0.45 15.08
CA LEU A 448 34.41 0.24 14.96
C LEU A 448 33.85 -0.55 16.14
N THR A 449 34.60 -1.53 16.65
CA THR A 449 34.22 -2.29 17.84
C THR A 449 34.20 -1.42 19.09
N ARG A 450 35.17 -0.49 19.24
CA ARG A 450 35.19 0.46 20.36
C ARG A 450 34.05 1.46 20.27
N GLU A 451 33.74 1.94 19.07
CA GLU A 451 32.63 2.87 18.81
C GLU A 451 31.27 2.20 19.04
N TYR A 452 31.09 0.95 18.60
CA TYR A 452 29.89 0.16 18.89
C TYR A 452 29.70 -0.05 20.39
N GLN A 453 30.76 -0.37 21.13
CA GLN A 453 30.70 -0.50 22.59
C GLN A 453 30.48 0.85 23.30
N ALA A 454 30.95 1.96 22.73
CA ALA A 454 30.67 3.30 23.26
C ALA A 454 29.20 3.68 23.01
N LEU A 455 28.65 3.34 21.84
CA LEU A 455 27.25 3.55 21.49
C LEU A 455 26.31 2.71 22.36
N GLN A 456 26.63 1.42 22.57
CA GLN A 456 25.87 0.57 23.49
C GLN A 456 25.89 1.10 24.92
N ARG A 457 27.03 1.62 25.39
CA ARG A 457 27.14 2.25 26.72
C ARG A 457 26.36 3.56 26.80
N ALA A 458 26.39 4.38 25.76
CA ALA A 458 25.59 5.61 25.69
C ALA A 458 24.08 5.32 25.63
N TYR A 459 23.68 4.28 24.89
CA TYR A 459 22.29 3.83 24.81
C TYR A 459 21.80 3.25 26.15
N ALA A 460 22.64 2.46 26.83
CA ALA A 460 22.35 1.96 28.17
C ALA A 460 22.22 3.10 29.20
N LEU A 461 23.11 4.10 29.17
CA LEU A 461 23.04 5.27 30.05
C LEU A 461 21.80 6.13 29.78
N LEU A 462 21.43 6.34 28.51
CA LEU A 462 20.17 7.01 28.13
C LEU A 462 18.92 6.25 28.61
N GLN A 463 18.99 4.92 28.63
CA GLN A 463 17.91 4.06 29.10
C GLN A 463 17.80 4.05 30.64
N GLU A 464 18.92 4.21 31.35
CA GLU A 464 19.00 4.25 32.82
C GLU A 464 18.61 5.62 33.41
N THR A 465 18.86 6.73 32.72
CA THR A 465 18.51 8.07 33.22
C THR A 465 17.08 8.53 32.91
N THR A 466 16.38 7.88 31.97
CA THR A 466 15.16 8.51 31.39
C THR A 466 13.96 7.59 31.13
N GLY A 467 14.07 6.27 31.34
CA GLY A 467 12.96 5.35 31.04
C GLY A 467 12.52 5.43 29.57
N PRO A 468 11.46 4.69 29.16
CA PRO A 468 11.02 4.71 27.77
C PRO A 468 10.35 6.05 27.44
N LEU A 469 11.10 6.94 26.79
CA LEU A 469 10.60 8.18 26.17
C LEU A 469 9.73 7.83 24.97
N ASP A 470 8.43 7.84 25.17
CA ASP A 470 7.50 8.13 24.10
C ASP A 470 7.51 9.66 23.90
N PRO A 471 8.00 10.19 22.76
CA PRO A 471 7.96 11.62 22.48
C PRO A 471 6.53 12.17 22.55
N GLU A 472 5.50 11.37 22.25
CA GLU A 472 4.11 11.77 22.47
C GLU A 472 3.79 11.97 23.94
N ARG A 473 4.35 11.14 24.83
CA ARG A 473 4.15 11.26 26.28
C ARG A 473 4.80 12.53 26.84
N HIS A 474 5.96 12.92 26.33
CA HIS A 474 6.61 14.18 26.70
C HIS A 474 5.84 15.39 26.18
N CYS A 475 5.36 15.36 24.93
CA CYS A 475 4.48 16.40 24.40
C CYS A 475 3.18 16.55 25.23
N ARG A 476 2.53 15.43 25.57
CA ARG A 476 1.33 15.43 26.43
C ARG A 476 1.59 16.00 27.83
N THR A 477 2.74 15.71 28.41
CA THR A 477 3.11 16.23 29.75
C THR A 477 3.33 17.74 29.70
N ARG A 478 3.97 18.26 28.64
CA ARG A 478 4.16 19.71 28.44
C ARG A 478 2.83 20.43 28.21
N GLU A 479 1.98 19.88 27.34
CA GLU A 479 0.63 20.42 27.07
C GLU A 479 -0.22 20.43 28.34
N GLN A 480 -0.11 19.40 29.18
CA GLN A 480 -0.81 19.31 30.46
C GLN A 480 -0.36 20.42 31.42
N LEU A 481 0.95 20.59 31.64
CA LEU A 481 1.48 21.66 32.51
C LEU A 481 1.08 23.05 32.03
N GLN A 482 1.08 23.28 30.71
CA GLN A 482 0.67 24.54 30.11
C GLN A 482 -0.84 24.80 30.28
N THR A 483 -1.66 23.76 30.20
CA THR A 483 -3.11 23.85 30.44
C THR A 483 -3.42 24.13 31.91
N GLU A 484 -2.72 23.48 32.83
CA GLU A 484 -2.86 23.69 34.28
C GLU A 484 -2.45 25.12 34.68
N LEU A 485 -1.37 25.64 34.07
CA LEU A 485 -0.92 27.03 34.26
C LEU A 485 -1.99 28.05 33.83
N ILE A 486 -2.53 27.90 32.61
CA ILE A 486 -3.61 28.77 32.10
C ILE A 486 -4.86 28.65 32.98
N GLY A 487 -5.17 27.44 33.45
CA GLY A 487 -6.28 27.20 34.37
C GLY A 487 -6.13 27.92 35.71
N CYS A 488 -4.93 27.94 36.29
CA CYS A 488 -4.64 28.72 37.50
C CYS A 488 -4.78 30.23 37.27
N GLN A 489 -4.23 30.75 36.16
CA GLN A 489 -4.34 32.17 35.79
C GLN A 489 -5.79 32.62 35.62
N ALA A 490 -6.61 31.82 34.94
CA ALA A 490 -8.03 32.11 34.74
C ALA A 490 -8.78 32.15 36.09
N ARG A 491 -8.52 31.19 36.99
CA ARG A 491 -9.13 31.14 38.32
C ARG A 491 -8.74 32.33 39.19
N ILE A 492 -7.48 32.78 39.13
CA ILE A 492 -7.00 33.99 39.82
C ILE A 492 -7.77 35.20 39.28
N ALA A 493 -7.80 35.38 37.96
CA ALA A 493 -8.49 36.52 37.32
C ALA A 493 -10.01 36.55 37.58
N ASP A 494 -10.67 35.39 37.66
CA ASP A 494 -12.08 35.28 38.03
C ASP A 494 -12.32 35.69 39.50
N LEU A 495 -11.47 35.23 40.42
CA LEU A 495 -11.55 35.57 41.85
C LEU A 495 -11.27 37.06 42.09
N GLU A 496 -10.30 37.64 41.38
CA GLU A 496 -10.00 39.08 41.40
C GLU A 496 -11.16 39.93 40.88
N ARG A 497 -11.80 39.53 39.77
CA ARG A 497 -13.01 40.19 39.24
C ARG A 497 -14.16 40.14 40.23
N SER A 498 -14.43 38.97 40.82
CA SER A 498 -15.46 38.80 41.85
C SER A 498 -15.17 39.66 43.10
N LEU A 499 -13.90 39.83 43.48
CA LEU A 499 -13.50 40.71 44.58
C LEU A 499 -13.70 42.19 44.24
N ALA A 500 -13.35 42.60 43.02
CA ALA A 500 -13.52 43.97 42.53
C ALA A 500 -15.00 44.38 42.44
N GLU A 501 -15.88 43.48 42.00
CA GLU A 501 -17.32 43.68 41.94
C GLU A 501 -17.93 43.83 43.34
N LYS A 502 -17.57 42.94 44.28
CA LYS A 502 -18.04 43.03 45.68
C LYS A 502 -17.52 44.29 46.40
N GLY A 503 -16.31 44.73 46.09
CA GLY A 503 -15.73 45.98 46.62
C GLY A 503 -16.47 47.25 46.17
N GLN A 504 -17.11 47.23 44.99
CA GLN A 504 -17.94 48.35 44.50
C GLN A 504 -19.35 48.34 45.10
N VAL A 505 -19.93 47.16 45.35
CA VAL A 505 -21.25 47.01 45.99
C VAL A 505 -21.22 47.53 47.44
N ASN A 506 -20.16 47.25 48.20
CA ASN A 506 -19.99 47.71 49.57
C ASN A 506 -19.75 49.24 49.72
N LYS A 507 -19.42 49.96 48.64
CA LYS A 507 -19.30 51.43 48.63
C LYS A 507 -20.64 52.13 48.40
N LYS A 508 -21.65 51.44 47.87
CA LYS A 508 -22.97 52.01 47.54
C LYS A 508 -24.03 51.76 48.61
N GLU A 509 -23.86 50.76 49.46
CA GLU A 509 -24.73 50.52 50.61
C GLU A 509 -24.05 51.00 51.90
N GLY A 510 -24.60 52.06 52.48
CA GLY A 510 -24.21 52.54 53.79
C GLY A 510 -24.55 51.53 54.87
N GLY A 511 -23.54 51.18 55.67
CA GLY A 511 -23.70 50.82 57.07
C GLY A 511 -24.39 49.50 57.38
N GLU A 512 -23.70 48.37 57.18
CA GLU A 512 -23.84 47.21 58.06
C GLU A 512 -22.60 46.32 57.97
N LYS A 513 -21.97 46.07 59.12
CA LYS A 513 -20.77 45.22 59.24
C LYS A 513 -21.18 43.74 59.09
N THR A 514 -21.28 43.26 57.86
CA THR A 514 -21.34 41.82 57.52
C THR A 514 -19.93 41.29 57.15
N PRO A 515 -19.68 39.98 57.30
CA PRO A 515 -18.44 39.50 57.87
C PRO A 515 -17.29 39.53 56.86
N LEU A 516 -16.10 39.91 57.32
CA LEU A 516 -14.86 39.89 56.55
C LEU A 516 -14.49 38.47 56.03
N THR A 517 -15.05 37.42 56.62
CA THR A 517 -14.69 36.01 56.41
C THR A 517 -14.69 35.54 54.95
N PRO A 518 -15.69 35.83 54.09
CA PRO A 518 -15.73 35.37 52.71
C PRO A 518 -14.68 36.05 51.82
N VAL A 519 -14.40 37.33 52.09
CA VAL A 519 -13.36 38.10 51.37
C VAL A 519 -11.97 37.62 51.79
N THR A 520 -11.76 37.39 53.09
CA THR A 520 -10.51 36.84 53.62
C THR A 520 -10.22 35.43 53.07
N LEU A 521 -11.24 34.56 52.94
CA LEU A 521 -11.10 33.24 52.34
C LEU A 521 -10.76 33.29 50.83
N ALA A 522 -11.39 34.21 50.08
CA ALA A 522 -11.09 34.39 48.66
C ALA A 522 -9.66 34.91 48.43
N LEU A 523 -9.18 35.84 49.26
CA LEU A 523 -7.80 36.33 49.21
C LEU A 523 -6.78 35.23 49.55
N LEU A 524 -7.06 34.40 50.55
CA LEU A 524 -6.22 33.23 50.88
C LEU A 524 -6.15 32.22 49.72
N LEU A 525 -7.27 32.02 49.01
CA LEU A 525 -7.33 31.14 47.85
C LEU A 525 -6.52 31.70 46.66
N ILE A 526 -6.63 33.01 46.40
CA ILE A 526 -5.81 33.71 45.39
C ILE A 526 -4.31 33.51 45.68
N VAL A 527 -3.85 33.78 46.91
CA VAL A 527 -2.44 33.60 47.30
C VAL A 527 -1.98 32.15 47.11
N SER A 528 -2.84 31.17 47.42
CA SER A 528 -2.52 29.75 47.20
C SER A 528 -2.41 29.39 45.70
N LEU A 529 -3.26 29.99 44.87
CA LEU A 529 -3.27 29.79 43.42
C LEU A 529 -2.10 30.51 42.75
N GLU A 530 -1.70 31.69 43.22
CA GLU A 530 -0.49 32.41 42.79
C GLU A 530 0.77 31.59 43.09
N GLN A 531 0.87 30.95 44.26
CA GLN A 531 1.97 30.05 44.58
C GLN A 531 2.00 28.80 43.67
N CYS A 532 0.82 28.28 43.32
CA CYS A 532 0.68 27.17 42.37
C CYS A 532 1.07 27.60 40.96
N GLU A 533 0.65 28.79 40.53
CA GLU A 533 0.98 29.38 39.24
C GLU A 533 2.49 29.61 39.10
N MET A 534 3.14 30.18 40.12
CA MET A 534 4.59 30.40 40.12
C MET A 534 5.37 29.09 40.01
N ARG A 535 4.90 28.02 40.64
CA ARG A 535 5.51 26.68 40.52
C ARG A 535 5.35 26.11 39.10
N LEU A 536 4.14 26.15 38.56
CA LEU A 536 3.85 25.67 37.20
C LEU A 536 4.59 26.48 36.14
N ARG A 537 4.77 27.81 36.34
CA ARG A 537 5.60 28.64 35.47
C ARG A 537 7.06 28.18 35.45
N SER A 538 7.62 27.85 36.63
CA SER A 538 8.99 27.33 36.73
C SER A 538 9.11 25.98 36.00
N GLU A 539 8.19 25.06 36.24
CA GLU A 539 8.21 23.73 35.62
C GLU A 539 8.04 23.81 34.09
N VAL A 540 7.18 24.69 33.58
CA VAL A 540 7.06 24.95 32.14
C VAL A 540 8.37 25.52 31.58
N GLN A 541 9.00 26.47 32.27
CA GLN A 541 10.28 27.03 31.83
C GLN A 541 11.39 25.97 31.81
N ASP A 542 11.50 25.14 32.85
CA ASP A 542 12.48 24.06 32.91
C ASP A 542 12.31 23.07 31.75
N THR A 543 11.07 22.76 31.35
CA THR A 543 10.81 21.89 30.19
C THR A 543 11.17 22.54 28.84
N LEU A 544 11.08 23.87 28.74
CA LEU A 544 11.51 24.61 27.55
C LEU A 544 13.03 24.63 27.44
N ASP A 545 13.72 24.95 28.54
CA ASP A 545 15.18 25.00 28.60
C ASP A 545 15.80 23.61 28.31
N GLN A 546 15.19 22.53 28.81
CA GLN A 546 15.58 21.16 28.46
C GLN A 546 15.38 20.85 26.98
N ASN A 547 14.31 21.35 26.37
CA ASN A 547 14.03 21.11 24.96
C ASN A 547 15.00 21.89 24.05
N GLU A 548 15.31 23.14 24.39
CA GLU A 548 16.35 23.93 23.71
C GLU A 548 17.70 23.21 23.77
N LEU A 549 18.09 22.65 24.93
CA LEU A 549 19.33 21.88 25.08
C LEU A 549 19.36 20.62 24.18
N LEU A 550 18.22 19.93 24.04
CA LEU A 550 18.09 18.78 23.14
C LEU A 550 18.17 19.19 21.68
N GLU A 551 17.57 20.32 21.30
CA GLU A 551 17.69 20.89 19.95
C GLU A 551 19.14 21.26 19.64
N PHE A 552 19.87 21.89 20.58
CA PHE A 552 21.30 22.14 20.43
C PHE A 552 22.10 20.85 20.29
N ARG A 553 21.76 19.80 21.04
CA ARG A 553 22.44 18.51 20.95
C ARG A 553 22.18 17.81 19.61
N ILE A 554 20.96 17.89 19.07
CA ILE A 554 20.61 17.37 17.74
C ILE A 554 21.41 18.11 16.68
N LEU A 555 21.41 19.45 16.70
CA LEU A 555 22.18 20.26 15.76
C LEU A 555 23.69 19.97 15.84
N GLU A 556 24.22 19.73 17.05
CA GLU A 556 25.62 19.33 17.24
C GLU A 556 25.90 17.94 16.66
N LEU A 557 24.95 17.00 16.76
CA LEU A 557 25.03 15.67 16.16
C LEU A 557 24.91 15.71 14.64
N GLU A 558 24.02 16.53 14.09
CA GLU A 558 23.85 16.76 12.65
C GLU A 558 25.07 17.45 12.03
N GLU A 559 25.66 18.43 12.72
CA GLU A 559 26.90 19.08 12.29
C GLU A 559 28.09 18.10 12.37
N ARG A 560 28.10 17.21 13.38
CA ARG A 560 29.06 16.10 13.43
C ARG A 560 28.85 15.10 12.30
N GLU A 561 27.61 14.80 11.92
CA GLU A 561 27.30 13.94 10.77
C GLU A 561 27.75 14.59 9.45
N ARG A 562 27.53 15.91 9.29
CA ARG A 562 28.00 16.68 8.14
C ARG A 562 29.52 16.78 8.03
N ARG A 563 30.24 16.85 9.17
CA ARG A 563 31.71 16.94 9.23
C ARG A 563 32.40 15.59 9.29
N SER A 564 31.69 14.54 9.66
CA SER A 564 32.14 13.17 9.41
C SER A 564 32.30 13.04 7.90
N PRO A 565 33.37 12.40 7.39
CA PRO A 565 33.32 11.92 6.02
C PRO A 565 32.03 11.11 5.97
N ALA A 566 31.09 11.53 5.12
CA ALA A 566 29.81 10.86 5.02
C ALA A 566 30.09 9.37 5.07
N PHE A 567 29.28 8.60 5.80
CA PHE A 567 29.12 7.18 5.51
C PHE A 567 28.43 7.08 4.13
N ASN A 568 29.05 7.68 3.12
CA ASN A 568 29.08 7.21 1.78
C ASN A 568 29.54 5.76 1.92
N LEU A 569 28.57 4.87 2.05
CA LEU A 569 28.46 3.79 1.08
C LEU A 569 28.40 4.43 -0.32
N GLN A 570 29.47 5.12 -0.72
CA GLN A 570 30.04 4.86 -2.02
C GLN A 570 30.36 3.37 -1.94
N ILE A 571 29.35 2.56 -2.25
CA ILE A 571 29.55 1.52 -3.23
C ILE A 571 30.10 2.30 -4.40
N SER A 572 31.41 2.49 -4.42
CA SER A 572 32.13 2.82 -5.61
C SER A 572 31.82 1.63 -6.53
N ALA A 573 30.72 1.75 -7.27
CA ALA A 573 30.55 1.11 -8.56
C ALA A 573 31.50 1.78 -9.57
N SER A 574 32.71 2.14 -9.11
CA SER A 574 33.86 2.35 -9.97
C SER A 574 34.44 0.96 -10.15
N GLU A 575 34.18 0.42 -11.34
CA GLU A 575 34.54 -0.92 -11.82
C GLU A 575 33.66 -2.05 -11.29
N ASN A 576 32.47 -2.20 -11.90
CA ASN A 576 31.67 -3.40 -12.28
C ASN A 576 31.81 -4.77 -11.57
N ASN A 577 32.62 -4.94 -10.53
CA ASN A 577 32.90 -6.22 -9.89
C ASN A 577 32.71 -6.08 -8.38
N SER A 578 31.87 -6.95 -7.80
CA SER A 578 31.72 -7.03 -6.35
C SER A 578 33.02 -7.49 -5.68
N ILE A 579 33.19 -7.21 -4.38
CA ILE A 579 34.34 -7.67 -3.58
C ILE A 579 34.48 -9.21 -3.63
N LEU A 580 33.35 -9.92 -3.68
CA LEU A 580 33.31 -11.37 -3.88
C LEU A 580 33.84 -11.76 -5.27
N GLN A 581 33.47 -11.02 -6.31
CA GLN A 581 33.91 -11.26 -7.69
C GLN A 581 35.41 -11.00 -7.87
N LEU A 582 35.95 -9.98 -7.20
CA LEU A 582 37.39 -9.73 -7.13
C LEU A 582 38.12 -10.86 -6.39
N HIS A 583 37.59 -11.33 -5.26
CA HIS A 583 38.17 -12.45 -4.52
C HIS A 583 38.10 -13.77 -5.32
N CYS A 584 37.00 -14.02 -6.05
CA CYS A 584 36.87 -15.18 -6.93
C CYS A 584 37.83 -15.11 -8.13
N GLN A 585 38.03 -13.93 -8.72
CA GLN A 585 39.00 -13.72 -9.80
C GLN A 585 40.45 -13.90 -9.32
N GLN A 586 40.78 -13.41 -8.12
CA GLN A 586 42.11 -13.59 -7.51
C GLN A 586 42.42 -15.06 -7.19
N GLU A 587 41.41 -15.83 -6.79
CA GLU A 587 41.50 -17.28 -6.59
C GLU A 587 41.41 -18.09 -7.90
N GLY A 588 41.33 -17.44 -9.07
CA GLY A 588 41.26 -18.08 -10.38
C GLY A 588 39.95 -18.81 -10.68
N VAL A 589 38.89 -18.56 -9.88
CA VAL A 589 37.56 -19.14 -10.07
C VAL A 589 36.89 -18.46 -11.27
N LYS A 590 36.73 -19.21 -12.36
CA LYS A 590 36.01 -18.76 -13.56
C LYS A 590 34.49 -18.86 -13.35
N ASP A 591 33.73 -18.03 -14.07
CA ASP A 591 32.26 -18.03 -14.05
C ASP A 591 31.68 -19.45 -14.06
N VAL A 592 30.97 -19.78 -12.98
CA VAL A 592 30.37 -21.10 -12.77
C VAL A 592 29.05 -21.14 -13.53
N ILE A 593 29.09 -21.61 -14.78
CA ILE A 593 27.89 -21.74 -15.62
C ILE A 593 27.20 -23.07 -15.28
N ILE A 594 26.13 -23.01 -14.48
CA ILE A 594 25.36 -24.19 -14.06
C ILE A 594 24.89 -25.05 -15.25
N PRO A 595 24.38 -24.49 -16.36
CA PRO A 595 24.04 -25.28 -17.55
C PRO A 595 25.21 -26.12 -18.11
N ASP A 596 26.42 -25.58 -18.11
CA ASP A 596 27.61 -26.27 -18.62
C ASP A 596 28.07 -27.38 -17.66
N LEU A 597 27.92 -27.16 -16.36
CA LEU A 597 28.19 -28.17 -15.33
C LEU A 597 27.17 -29.31 -15.37
N MET A 598 25.88 -29.00 -15.53
CA MET A 598 24.83 -30.00 -15.75
C MET A 598 25.14 -30.85 -16.98
N LYS A 599 25.51 -30.22 -18.11
CA LYS A 599 25.89 -30.93 -19.33
C LYS A 599 27.09 -31.86 -19.15
N LYS A 600 28.11 -31.42 -18.41
CA LYS A 600 29.28 -32.27 -18.08
C LYS A 600 28.89 -33.44 -17.17
N LEU A 601 27.95 -33.21 -16.26
CA LEU A 601 27.46 -34.21 -15.32
C LEU A 601 26.59 -35.27 -16.01
N ASP A 602 25.79 -34.87 -17.00
CA ASP A 602 25.01 -35.78 -17.85
C ASP A 602 25.96 -36.69 -18.67
N ILE A 603 26.99 -36.11 -19.29
CA ILE A 603 28.02 -36.87 -20.03
C ILE A 603 28.75 -37.85 -19.09
N LEU A 604 29.01 -37.44 -17.84
CA LEU A 604 29.61 -38.33 -16.84
C LEU A 604 28.66 -39.46 -16.44
N GLY A 605 27.37 -39.17 -16.22
CA GLY A 605 26.34 -40.16 -15.89
C GLY A 605 26.09 -41.19 -16.99
N ASP A 606 26.28 -40.82 -18.25
CA ASP A 606 26.16 -41.71 -19.41
C ASP A 606 27.36 -42.67 -19.56
N ASN A 607 28.45 -42.48 -18.81
CA ASN A 607 29.60 -43.39 -18.83
C ASN A 607 29.28 -44.68 -18.06
N GLY A 608 29.07 -45.79 -18.78
CA GLY A 608 28.75 -47.11 -18.23
C GLY A 608 29.82 -47.78 -17.35
N ASN A 609 30.93 -47.09 -17.04
CA ASN A 609 32.03 -47.58 -16.20
C ASN A 609 31.98 -47.06 -14.75
N LEU A 610 30.95 -46.28 -14.37
CA LEU A 610 30.81 -45.77 -13.00
C LEU A 610 30.35 -46.86 -12.03
N ARG A 611 30.97 -46.92 -10.84
CA ARG A 611 30.49 -47.72 -9.71
C ARG A 611 29.16 -47.17 -9.18
N ASN A 612 28.37 -47.98 -8.49
CA ASN A 612 27.07 -47.57 -7.95
C ASN A 612 27.17 -46.32 -7.05
N GLU A 613 28.24 -46.21 -6.24
CA GLU A 613 28.49 -45.05 -5.38
C GLU A 613 28.75 -43.78 -6.20
N GLU A 614 29.48 -43.89 -7.31
CA GLU A 614 29.79 -42.77 -8.20
C GLU A 614 28.55 -42.33 -8.99
N GLN A 615 27.68 -43.27 -9.39
CA GLN A 615 26.39 -42.96 -10.01
C GLN A 615 25.47 -42.20 -9.04
N VAL A 616 25.42 -42.60 -7.76
CA VAL A 616 24.67 -41.89 -6.73
C VAL A 616 25.20 -40.47 -6.55
N THR A 617 26.52 -40.29 -6.50
CA THR A 617 27.15 -38.97 -6.39
C THR A 617 26.84 -38.08 -7.58
N VAL A 618 26.86 -38.60 -8.81
CA VAL A 618 26.50 -37.87 -10.03
C VAL A 618 25.04 -37.41 -9.98
N ILE A 619 24.11 -38.27 -9.55
CA ILE A 619 22.68 -37.92 -9.41
C ILE A 619 22.47 -36.86 -8.31
N GLN A 620 23.17 -36.99 -7.18
CA GLN A 620 23.10 -36.03 -6.08
C GLN A 620 23.64 -34.66 -6.50
N ALA A 621 24.78 -34.61 -7.19
CA ALA A 621 25.34 -33.38 -7.73
C ALA A 621 24.39 -32.70 -8.72
N GLY A 622 23.68 -33.48 -9.57
CA GLY A 622 22.70 -32.93 -10.52
C GLY A 622 21.48 -32.34 -9.82
N THR A 623 21.05 -32.98 -8.73
CA THR A 623 19.96 -32.46 -7.88
C THR A 623 20.35 -31.15 -7.22
N VAL A 624 21.59 -31.04 -6.70
CA VAL A 624 22.12 -29.82 -6.10
C VAL A 624 22.22 -28.70 -7.14
N LEU A 625 22.78 -28.96 -8.32
CA LEU A 625 22.88 -27.97 -9.39
C LEU A 625 21.50 -27.47 -9.85
N SER A 626 20.51 -28.36 -9.96
CA SER A 626 19.13 -27.99 -10.31
C SER A 626 18.47 -27.10 -9.24
N LEU A 627 18.75 -27.37 -7.95
CA LEU A 627 18.28 -26.52 -6.86
C LEU A 627 18.96 -25.14 -6.91
N CYS A 628 20.28 -25.09 -7.13
CA CYS A 628 21.02 -23.84 -7.30
C CYS A 628 20.48 -23.02 -8.47
N GLU A 629 20.15 -23.64 -9.60
CA GLU A 629 19.56 -22.95 -10.75
C GLU A 629 18.20 -22.33 -10.43
N LYS A 630 17.34 -23.05 -9.70
CA LYS A 630 16.04 -22.52 -9.25
C LYS A 630 16.20 -21.35 -8.28
N TRP A 631 17.17 -21.45 -7.37
CA TRP A 631 17.49 -20.38 -6.41
C TRP A 631 18.03 -19.14 -7.10
N LEU A 632 18.94 -19.29 -8.06
CA LEU A 632 19.46 -18.16 -8.85
C LEU A 632 18.33 -17.47 -9.64
N LYS A 633 17.47 -18.24 -10.33
CA LYS A 633 16.29 -17.66 -11.01
C LYS A 633 15.37 -16.92 -10.06
N GLN A 634 15.22 -17.40 -8.83
CA GLN A 634 14.44 -16.71 -7.81
C GLN A 634 15.12 -15.40 -7.39
N ILE A 635 16.44 -15.40 -7.19
CA ILE A 635 17.23 -14.21 -6.89
C ILE A 635 17.11 -13.18 -8.02
N ASP A 636 17.32 -13.58 -9.27
CA ASP A 636 17.21 -12.70 -10.43
C ASP A 636 15.80 -12.08 -10.53
N SER A 637 14.75 -12.87 -10.27
CA SER A 637 13.37 -12.37 -10.26
C SER A 637 13.11 -11.36 -9.14
N THR A 638 13.73 -11.57 -7.96
CA THR A 638 13.62 -10.62 -6.84
C THR A 638 14.44 -9.36 -7.08
N GLU A 639 15.62 -9.47 -7.69
CA GLU A 639 16.45 -8.34 -8.08
C GLU A 639 15.71 -7.47 -9.11
N ALA A 640 15.14 -8.07 -10.15
CA ALA A 640 14.33 -7.34 -11.14
C ALA A 640 13.13 -6.62 -10.50
N ALA A 641 12.44 -7.27 -9.55
CA ALA A 641 11.33 -6.64 -8.82
C ALA A 641 11.80 -5.48 -7.92
N LEU A 642 12.96 -5.60 -7.27
CA LEU A 642 13.54 -4.53 -6.46
C LEU A 642 14.00 -3.36 -7.33
N THR A 643 14.66 -3.63 -8.46
CA THR A 643 15.09 -2.61 -9.42
C THR A 643 13.89 -1.85 -9.99
N GLN A 644 12.80 -2.55 -10.33
CA GLN A 644 11.55 -1.90 -10.75
C GLN A 644 10.99 -0.99 -9.65
N LYS A 645 10.97 -1.47 -8.40
CA LYS A 645 10.47 -0.70 -7.26
C LYS A 645 11.33 0.54 -6.96
N MET A 646 12.64 0.45 -7.17
CA MET A 646 13.57 1.58 -7.06
C MET A 646 13.25 2.65 -8.10
N ILE A 647 13.02 2.25 -9.36
CA ILE A 647 12.61 3.15 -10.45
C ILE A 647 11.26 3.81 -10.12
N ASP A 648 10.29 3.05 -9.62
CA ASP A 648 8.97 3.57 -9.24
C ASP A 648 9.09 4.64 -8.12
N LEU A 649 9.94 4.39 -7.11
CA LEU A 649 10.21 5.36 -6.05
C LEU A 649 10.92 6.63 -6.54
N GLU A 650 11.83 6.50 -7.51
CA GLU A 650 12.46 7.67 -8.15
C GLU A 650 11.43 8.52 -8.91
N ASN A 651 10.50 7.88 -9.63
CA ASN A 651 9.41 8.57 -10.32
C ASN A 651 8.45 9.27 -9.35
N GLU A 652 8.07 8.60 -8.26
CA GLU A 652 7.23 9.19 -7.20
C GLU A 652 7.93 10.39 -6.55
N LYS A 653 9.23 10.27 -6.25
CA LYS A 653 10.04 11.37 -5.72
C LYS A 653 10.03 12.58 -6.66
N GLU A 654 10.20 12.36 -7.97
CA GLU A 654 10.17 13.46 -8.95
C GLU A 654 8.79 14.13 -9.00
N LEU A 655 7.70 13.36 -8.88
CA LEU A 655 6.34 13.89 -8.79
C LEU A 655 6.13 14.73 -7.52
N PHE A 656 6.60 14.25 -6.37
CA PHE A 656 6.57 15.02 -5.12
C PHE A 656 7.38 16.31 -5.21
N SER A 657 8.54 16.29 -5.86
CA SER A 657 9.34 17.50 -6.10
C SER A 657 8.58 18.51 -6.97
N LYS A 658 7.87 18.08 -8.01
CA LYS A 658 7.02 18.96 -8.84
C LYS A 658 5.85 19.54 -8.04
N GLN A 659 5.15 18.72 -7.27
CA GLN A 659 4.04 19.17 -6.40
C GLN A 659 4.52 20.18 -5.36
N LYS A 660 5.69 19.96 -4.76
CA LYS A 660 6.32 20.90 -3.83
C LYS A 660 6.56 22.25 -4.52
N GLY A 661 7.12 22.26 -5.74
CA GLY A 661 7.33 23.48 -6.51
C GLY A 661 6.03 24.27 -6.75
N PHE A 662 4.95 23.62 -7.16
CA PHE A 662 3.65 24.29 -7.33
C PHE A 662 3.11 24.90 -6.03
N LEU A 663 3.31 24.24 -4.89
CA LEU A 663 2.88 24.77 -3.60
C LEU A 663 3.73 25.97 -3.15
N GLU A 664 5.02 25.98 -3.46
CA GLU A 664 5.91 27.13 -3.22
C GLU A 664 5.50 28.33 -4.08
N GLU A 665 5.24 28.11 -5.38
CA GLU A 665 4.74 29.15 -6.29
C GLU A 665 3.39 29.74 -5.84
N GLU A 666 2.44 28.90 -5.44
CA GLU A 666 1.14 29.33 -4.93
C GLU A 666 1.26 30.11 -3.61
N LEU A 667 2.18 29.70 -2.73
CA LEU A 667 2.47 30.41 -1.48
C LEU A 667 3.01 31.82 -1.77
N ASP A 668 3.94 31.93 -2.71
CA ASP A 668 4.53 33.22 -3.10
C ASP A 668 3.50 34.13 -3.77
N TYR A 669 2.61 33.58 -4.60
CA TYR A 669 1.48 34.33 -5.15
C TYR A 669 0.57 34.89 -4.05
N ARG A 670 0.21 34.07 -3.04
CA ARG A 670 -0.62 34.52 -1.92
C ARG A 670 0.05 35.59 -1.06
N LYS A 671 1.37 35.49 -0.84
CA LYS A 671 2.15 36.53 -0.16
C LYS A 671 2.10 37.84 -0.94
N GLN A 672 2.37 37.81 -2.25
CA GLN A 672 2.30 39.01 -3.10
C GLN A 672 0.90 39.65 -3.10
N ALA A 673 -0.16 38.83 -3.18
CA ALA A 673 -1.54 39.33 -3.14
C ALA A 673 -1.87 39.98 -1.79
N LEU A 674 -1.38 39.40 -0.68
CA LEU A 674 -1.52 39.98 0.66
C LEU A 674 -0.77 41.32 0.77
N ASP A 675 0.47 41.39 0.29
CA ASP A 675 1.28 42.62 0.30
C ASP A 675 0.61 43.73 -0.52
N GLN A 676 0.07 43.42 -1.69
CA GLN A 676 -0.70 44.36 -2.51
C GLN A 676 -1.98 44.86 -1.79
N ALA A 677 -2.69 43.96 -1.12
CA ALA A 677 -3.87 44.33 -0.34
C ALA A 677 -3.52 45.26 0.83
N GLN A 678 -2.41 44.98 1.53
CA GLN A 678 -1.90 45.84 2.61
C GLN A 678 -1.51 47.22 2.10
N LEU A 679 -0.82 47.29 0.95
CA LEU A 679 -0.46 48.56 0.30
C LEU A 679 -1.72 49.36 -0.06
N ARG A 680 -2.74 48.70 -0.61
CA ARG A 680 -4.00 49.35 -0.98
C ARG A 680 -4.76 49.89 0.23
N VAL A 681 -4.73 49.17 1.35
CA VAL A 681 -5.30 49.65 2.62
C VAL A 681 -4.57 50.92 3.07
N GLN A 682 -3.23 50.94 3.04
CA GLN A 682 -2.45 52.11 3.42
C GLN A 682 -2.73 53.33 2.51
N GLU A 683 -2.86 53.11 1.19
CA GLU A 683 -3.24 54.18 0.25
C GLU A 683 -4.63 54.76 0.55
N LEU A 684 -5.60 53.89 0.84
CA LEU A 684 -6.96 54.29 1.17
C LEU A 684 -6.99 55.04 2.52
N GLU A 685 -6.25 54.56 3.52
CA GLU A 685 -6.08 55.25 4.80
C GLU A 685 -5.47 56.63 4.60
N ALA A 686 -4.39 56.75 3.82
CA ALA A 686 -3.75 58.04 3.51
C ALA A 686 -4.70 58.99 2.77
N THR A 687 -5.48 58.48 1.81
CA THR A 687 -6.49 59.25 1.07
C THR A 687 -7.60 59.74 1.99
N LEU A 688 -8.05 58.90 2.92
CA LEU A 688 -9.09 59.21 3.89
C LEU A 688 -8.61 60.24 4.91
N TYR A 689 -7.36 60.14 5.38
CA TYR A 689 -6.72 61.16 6.23
C TYR A 689 -6.57 62.51 5.50
N ALA A 690 -6.19 62.51 4.23
CA ALA A 690 -6.08 63.73 3.43
C ALA A 690 -7.44 64.39 3.18
N ALA A 691 -8.49 63.60 2.88
CA ALA A 691 -9.86 64.10 2.73
C ALA A 691 -10.41 64.70 4.03
N LEU A 692 -10.12 64.07 5.18
CA LEU A 692 -10.49 64.60 6.50
C LEU A 692 -9.77 65.92 6.84
N GLN A 693 -8.56 66.16 6.31
CA GLN A 693 -7.81 67.40 6.52
C GLN A 693 -8.28 68.57 5.63
N GLN A 694 -8.83 68.28 4.44
CA GLN A 694 -9.25 69.32 3.48
C GLN A 694 -10.59 69.97 3.84
N ASP A 695 -11.40 69.37 4.71
CA ASP A 695 -12.77 69.83 5.00
C ASP A 695 -13.18 69.53 6.47
N PRO A 696 -12.64 70.27 7.47
CA PRO A 696 -12.97 70.04 8.88
C PRO A 696 -14.44 70.33 9.23
N ASP A 697 -15.11 71.20 8.45
CA ASP A 697 -16.48 71.66 8.71
C ASP A 697 -17.54 71.09 7.74
N SER A 698 -17.13 70.35 6.70
CA SER A 698 -18.03 69.73 5.71
C SER A 698 -18.61 68.39 6.18
N CYS A 699 -18.10 67.85 7.30
CA CYS A 699 -18.59 66.60 7.92
C CYS A 699 -19.95 66.72 8.65
N LEU A 700 -20.76 67.75 8.37
CA LEU A 700 -22.17 67.80 8.76
C LEU A 700 -23.08 67.12 7.72
N GLY A 701 -22.62 66.01 7.13
CA GLY A 701 -23.43 65.06 6.39
C GLY A 701 -23.49 63.74 7.15
N GLU A 702 -24.38 63.67 8.16
CA GLU A 702 -24.68 62.50 9.01
C GLU A 702 -23.48 61.55 9.26
N SER A 703 -22.59 61.97 10.16
CA SER A 703 -21.68 61.02 10.81
C SER A 703 -22.52 59.86 11.35
N LEU A 704 -22.18 58.63 10.94
CA LEU A 704 -22.84 57.41 11.42
C LEU A 704 -23.07 57.55 12.92
N SER A 705 -24.34 57.48 13.34
CA SER A 705 -24.68 57.55 14.76
C SER A 705 -23.82 56.55 15.53
N ASP A 706 -23.47 56.83 16.78
CA ASP A 706 -22.63 55.91 17.59
C ASP A 706 -23.19 54.47 17.58
N ARG A 707 -24.51 54.35 17.44
CA ARG A 707 -25.22 53.08 17.28
C ARG A 707 -24.97 52.37 15.95
N GLN A 708 -24.84 53.11 14.84
CA GLN A 708 -24.47 52.56 13.54
C GLN A 708 -22.98 52.20 13.47
N ARG A 709 -22.10 53.00 14.09
CA ARG A 709 -20.67 52.67 14.22
C ARG A 709 -20.45 51.42 15.08
N ALA A 710 -21.15 51.31 16.20
CA ALA A 710 -21.10 50.11 17.05
C ALA A 710 -21.60 48.86 16.30
N LYS A 711 -22.72 48.96 15.57
CA LYS A 711 -23.24 47.86 14.75
C LYS A 711 -22.28 47.46 13.62
N LEU A 712 -21.66 48.44 12.96
CA LEU A 712 -20.69 48.17 11.90
C LEU A 712 -19.44 47.48 12.46
N ALA A 713 -18.90 47.97 13.59
CA ALA A 713 -17.77 47.35 14.28
C ALA A 713 -18.09 45.91 14.72
N GLU A 714 -19.27 45.69 15.29
CA GLU A 714 -19.73 44.36 15.73
C GLU A 714 -19.92 43.40 14.54
N SER A 715 -20.42 43.90 13.40
CA SER A 715 -20.54 43.13 12.15
C SER A 715 -19.18 42.81 11.52
N MET A 716 -18.23 43.76 11.53
CA MET A 716 -16.85 43.54 11.07
C MET A 716 -16.13 42.53 11.95
N ASP A 717 -16.30 42.59 13.27
CA ASP A 717 -15.72 41.63 14.19
C ASP A 717 -16.39 40.26 14.09
N ALA A 718 -17.68 40.19 13.74
CA ALA A 718 -18.33 38.93 13.39
C ALA A 718 -17.71 38.31 12.12
N VAL A 719 -17.48 39.10 11.08
CA VAL A 719 -16.83 38.65 9.83
C VAL A 719 -15.37 38.23 10.07
N ARG A 720 -14.59 39.01 10.82
CA ARG A 720 -13.21 38.66 11.20
C ARG A 720 -13.16 37.34 11.97
N ARG A 721 -14.05 37.15 12.95
CA ARG A 721 -14.17 35.89 13.71
C ARG A 721 -14.56 34.73 12.81
N GLN A 722 -15.40 34.95 11.80
CA GLN A 722 -15.78 33.92 10.84
C GLN A 722 -14.62 33.52 9.93
N ILE A 723 -13.87 34.49 9.39
CA ILE A 723 -12.68 34.25 8.56
C ILE A 723 -11.62 33.49 9.34
N LEU A 724 -11.33 33.89 10.59
CA LEU A 724 -10.40 33.17 11.47
C LEU A 724 -10.84 31.73 11.77
N ARG A 725 -12.15 31.48 11.96
CA ARG A 725 -12.68 30.12 12.12
C ARG A 725 -12.54 29.29 10.85
N GLN A 726 -12.81 29.87 9.69
CA GLN A 726 -12.68 29.20 8.40
C GLN A 726 -11.21 28.87 8.09
N SER A 727 -10.28 29.79 8.36
CA SER A 727 -8.83 29.56 8.23
C SER A 727 -8.39 28.39 9.12
N ARG A 728 -8.71 28.42 10.42
CA ARG A 728 -8.35 27.34 11.35
C ARG A 728 -8.95 25.99 10.94
N HIS A 729 -10.17 26.00 10.40
CA HIS A 729 -10.81 24.78 9.91
C HIS A 729 -10.09 24.22 8.68
N ALA A 730 -9.70 25.07 7.73
CA ALA A 730 -8.89 24.67 6.59
C ALA A 730 -7.51 24.14 7.01
N ASP A 731 -6.84 24.80 7.95
CA ASP A 731 -5.55 24.36 8.50
C ASP A 731 -5.68 22.98 9.18
N THR A 732 -6.76 22.74 9.92
CA THR A 732 -7.03 21.45 10.58
C THR A 732 -7.21 20.33 9.55
N LEU A 733 -7.92 20.60 8.45
CA LEU A 733 -8.13 19.63 7.37
C LEU A 733 -6.82 19.27 6.65
N VAL A 734 -5.98 20.28 6.36
CA VAL A 734 -4.65 20.06 5.77
C VAL A 734 -3.76 19.25 6.71
N LEU A 735 -3.79 19.55 8.01
CA LEU A 735 -3.02 18.82 9.01
C LEU A 735 -3.46 17.35 9.08
N GLN A 736 -4.76 17.11 9.07
CA GLN A 736 -5.35 15.77 9.09
C GLN A 736 -4.95 14.95 7.85
N GLN A 737 -5.04 15.53 6.65
CA GLN A 737 -4.58 14.90 5.42
C GLN A 737 -3.08 14.57 5.44
N ARG A 738 -2.25 15.48 5.95
CA ARG A 738 -0.81 15.24 6.07
C ARG A 738 -0.49 14.13 7.07
N MET A 739 -1.23 14.08 8.18
CA MET A 739 -1.10 13.03 9.19
C MET A 739 -1.46 11.64 8.62
N GLU A 740 -2.53 11.54 7.83
CA GLU A 740 -2.95 10.31 7.17
C GLU A 740 -1.90 9.83 6.15
N LEU A 741 -1.35 10.75 5.36
CA LEU A 741 -0.25 10.44 4.43
C LEU A 741 1.00 9.94 5.18
N LEU A 742 1.37 10.61 6.28
CA LEU A 742 2.53 10.23 7.08
C LEU A 742 2.35 8.84 7.72
N GLN A 743 1.16 8.54 8.24
CA GLN A 743 0.83 7.22 8.78
C GLN A 743 0.88 6.13 7.70
N SER A 744 0.39 6.43 6.49
CA SER A 744 0.46 5.48 5.38
C SER A 744 1.90 5.20 4.94
N ALA A 745 2.74 6.24 4.85
CA ALA A 745 4.16 6.11 4.52
C ALA A 745 4.93 5.37 5.61
N GLN A 746 4.63 5.62 6.88
CA GLN A 746 5.26 4.93 8.01
C GLN A 746 4.90 3.43 8.03
N GLN A 747 3.64 3.07 7.72
CA GLN A 747 3.23 1.67 7.59
C GLN A 747 3.93 0.95 6.43
N VAL A 748 4.10 1.60 5.29
CA VAL A 748 4.83 1.04 4.14
C VAL A 748 6.31 0.90 4.44
N GLY A 749 6.92 1.88 5.12
CA GLY A 749 8.33 1.85 5.54
C GLY A 749 8.63 0.73 6.54
N ILE A 750 7.77 0.53 7.55
CA ILE A 750 7.92 -0.56 8.54
C ILE A 750 7.80 -1.92 7.84
N CYS A 751 6.80 -2.11 6.98
CA CYS A 751 6.64 -3.35 6.19
C CYS A 751 7.82 -3.60 5.24
N ALA A 752 8.40 -2.56 4.65
CA ALA A 752 9.57 -2.68 3.77
C ALA A 752 10.84 -3.05 4.55
N CYS A 753 11.07 -2.43 5.71
CA CYS A 753 12.20 -2.75 6.60
C CYS A 753 12.11 -4.18 7.14
N ASP A 754 10.93 -4.63 7.55
CA ASP A 754 10.72 -6.01 8.03
C ASP A 754 10.96 -7.03 6.91
N ASN A 755 10.49 -6.74 5.69
CA ASN A 755 10.75 -7.59 4.53
C ASN A 755 12.23 -7.64 4.16
N TYR A 756 12.94 -6.50 4.24
CA TYR A 756 14.38 -6.44 3.98
C TYR A 756 15.19 -7.20 5.04
N GLN A 757 14.86 -7.07 6.32
CA GLN A 757 15.51 -7.85 7.39
C GLN A 757 15.24 -9.35 7.27
N ASN A 758 14.03 -9.74 6.89
CA ASN A 758 13.68 -11.14 6.67
C ASN A 758 14.40 -11.72 5.44
N PHE A 759 14.54 -10.93 4.37
CA PHE A 759 15.31 -11.31 3.19
C PHE A 759 16.81 -11.46 3.52
N GLN A 760 17.40 -10.51 4.26
CA GLN A 760 18.79 -10.61 4.71
C GLN A 760 19.05 -11.85 5.57
N LYS A 761 18.14 -12.15 6.51
CA LYS A 761 18.23 -13.37 7.35
C LYS A 761 18.12 -14.65 6.51
N ALA A 762 17.19 -14.71 5.57
CA ALA A 762 17.03 -15.85 4.68
C ALA A 762 18.25 -16.04 3.77
N PHE A 763 18.82 -14.96 3.25
CA PHE A 763 20.02 -14.98 2.43
C PHE A 763 21.25 -15.44 3.22
N VAL A 764 21.49 -14.88 4.40
CA VAL A 764 22.61 -15.28 5.28
C VAL A 764 22.47 -16.74 5.72
N GLN A 765 21.25 -17.19 6.02
CA GLN A 765 21.00 -18.58 6.41
C GLN A 765 21.19 -19.56 5.24
N ALA A 766 20.75 -19.20 4.03
CA ALA A 766 20.98 -19.99 2.83
C ALA A 766 22.46 -20.05 2.44
N PHE A 767 23.19 -18.93 2.56
CA PHE A 767 24.62 -18.85 2.30
C PHE A 767 25.42 -19.67 3.32
N LEU A 768 25.09 -19.57 4.61
CA LEU A 768 25.69 -20.40 5.67
C LEU A 768 25.41 -21.89 5.45
N PHE A 769 24.21 -22.25 5.00
CA PHE A 769 23.86 -23.62 4.68
C PHE A 769 24.68 -24.15 3.49
N LEU A 770 24.80 -23.39 2.40
CA LEU A 770 25.67 -23.76 1.28
C LEU A 770 27.13 -23.86 1.72
N PHE A 771 27.64 -22.88 2.45
CA PHE A 771 29.02 -22.88 2.95
C PHE A 771 29.30 -24.10 3.83
N LEU A 772 28.41 -24.43 4.77
CA LEU A 772 28.52 -25.63 5.60
C LEU A 772 28.39 -26.92 4.79
N PHE A 773 27.49 -26.97 3.81
CA PHE A 773 27.29 -28.13 2.96
C PHE A 773 28.50 -28.40 2.07
N PHE A 774 29.05 -27.38 1.41
CA PHE A 774 30.26 -27.50 0.60
C PHE A 774 31.51 -27.77 1.45
N SER A 775 31.60 -27.18 2.65
CA SER A 775 32.68 -27.48 3.60
C SER A 775 32.60 -28.92 4.10
N LEU A 776 31.41 -29.44 4.43
CA LEU A 776 31.23 -30.84 4.81
C LEU A 776 31.52 -31.78 3.64
N ALA A 777 31.10 -31.43 2.42
CA ALA A 777 31.38 -32.21 1.22
C ALA A 777 32.89 -32.28 0.93
N PHE A 778 33.64 -31.20 1.18
CA PHE A 778 35.10 -31.17 1.06
C PHE A 778 35.82 -31.94 2.17
N ILE A 779 35.26 -31.99 3.38
CA ILE A 779 35.84 -32.73 4.53
C ILE A 779 35.54 -34.24 4.44
N LEU A 780 34.39 -34.63 3.88
CA LEU A 780 33.97 -36.03 3.74
C LEU A 780 34.47 -36.70 2.46
N TRP A 781 35.22 -35.98 1.61
CA TRP A 781 35.86 -36.51 0.43
C TRP A 781 37.38 -36.66 0.67
N PRO A 782 37.92 -37.90 0.80
CA PRO A 782 39.36 -38.11 0.89
C PRO A 782 40.10 -37.84 -0.43
#